data_AF-A0A528MTJ6-F1
#
_entry.id   AF-A0A528MTJ6-F1
#
_cell.length_a   1.000
_cell.length_b   1.000
_cell.length_c   1.000
_cell.angle_alpha   90.00
_cell.angle_beta   90.00
_cell.angle_gamma   90.00
#
_symmetry.space_group_name_H-M   'P 1'
#
loop_
_entity.id
_entity.type
_entity.pdbx_description
1 polymer ?
#
loop_
_entity_poly.entity_id
_entity_poly.type
_entity_poly.pdbx_seq_one_letter_code
_entity_poly.pdbx_strand_id
1 'polypeptide(L)'
;MANHGAPLPTVLITGSSGFLGQAIARGLIDRYRVIGLDVAKPKHPPAGMETIEIDLTSDESVSRAVEAARERGGRIASVIHLAAYYDTTGKDNPKYDAVTVQGTRRLLHALTAIETEQFVFSSTLLVHAPSPGRGTKINEDSPLDPAWAYPKSKAETEALISRQRGQIKTVVLRLAGVYDEDCRAAFIAQQIARIFERLPTAYLFAGDITAGQPYLHKDDLVDAVVRTVDRRAELPAETVLLIGEEDTPSYEEMQKRIGRLIHGEDWRTLALPKQLTKLGAWVQTEVLDQDTDIKPWMIENSDDHYEIDISRAKTLLGWAPRHNLLDTLPEMIRRLKQDPTDWYAANKLDPPVVAASDPEIEQAERRLKGPLERSKEDVEAAIKRHRSRTLWAPMTNAALGLWLVTSPMTVGLFDPVAAAIPPALGHAIAEPQFRNAGLGVSEIVSGLLVTVFALMGMSRRWRWVQWITASLGVWVMLAPLLFWTTSAAAYAIDTLVGMLIVAFAVMVPPTPGISRRALAADDDIPLGWTYSPSTFTQRIPIVALAFVGLFVSRYLAAFQMGHADGLWDPFFGPGGAPVRNGSEAVVTSWVSKGFPIADAGLGAFAYCLDILAGAIGDRRRWRTMPWMVLLFGLLIIPLGVVSVSFIIIQPPLIGALCTLCILQAAVTVVLIPYSVDEVLATIQYLWGATRAGEPFWRTFWMGGPALSENQTPGADLDRPAFEVLKEFVTGGVNFPWTLVASTLLGALLMTTPLIIGTQPPLYFSDHVLGCLIIMVAVTAMAEVVRPVRFFNVVLGAWIAVSPFVLAGGETKAIVADVTIGLALIVLSLPRGTRSDQHYGGWDRAIV
;
A
#
# COMPACT_ATOMS: atom_id res chain seq x y z
N MET A 1 -17.65 44.76 -39.89
CA MET A 1 -18.43 45.63 -38.99
C MET A 1 -19.28 44.71 -38.13
N ALA A 2 -18.85 44.47 -36.88
CA ALA A 2 -19.51 43.55 -35.96
C ALA A 2 -20.71 44.24 -35.31
N ASN A 3 -21.87 43.57 -35.35
CA ASN A 3 -23.14 44.03 -34.80
C ASN A 3 -23.10 43.92 -33.26
N HIS A 4 -22.46 44.89 -32.60
CA HIS A 4 -22.48 45.02 -31.14
C HIS A 4 -23.82 45.64 -30.72
N GLY A 5 -24.81 44.82 -30.36
CA GLY A 5 -26.07 45.35 -29.83
C GLY A 5 -27.17 44.35 -29.46
N ALA A 6 -27.12 43.09 -29.93
CA ALA A 6 -28.08 42.06 -29.52
C ALA A 6 -27.45 41.11 -28.49
N PRO A 7 -28.12 40.78 -27.38
CA PRO A 7 -27.63 39.79 -26.43
C PRO A 7 -27.50 38.41 -27.12
N LEU A 8 -26.37 37.74 -26.91
CA LEU A 8 -26.14 36.41 -27.47
C LEU A 8 -27.21 35.44 -26.91
N PRO A 9 -27.76 34.55 -27.76
CA PRO A 9 -28.67 33.50 -27.29
C PRO A 9 -28.00 32.60 -26.26
N THR A 10 -28.77 32.11 -25.29
CA THR A 10 -28.25 31.32 -24.19
C THR A 10 -28.32 29.82 -24.47
N VAL A 11 -27.25 29.10 -24.13
CA VAL A 11 -27.17 27.64 -24.13
C VAL A 11 -26.97 27.13 -22.70
N LEU A 12 -27.85 26.25 -22.25
CA LEU A 12 -27.73 25.59 -20.95
C LEU A 12 -27.04 24.23 -21.12
N ILE A 13 -26.13 23.88 -20.23
CA ILE A 13 -25.46 22.57 -20.25
C ILE A 13 -25.63 21.91 -18.89
N THR A 14 -26.31 20.75 -18.81
CA THR A 14 -26.32 19.97 -17.56
C THR A 14 -25.12 19.03 -17.51
N GLY A 15 -24.59 18.71 -16.33
CA GLY A 15 -23.36 17.90 -16.22
C GLY A 15 -22.13 18.69 -16.70
N SER A 16 -22.22 20.02 -16.59
CA SER A 16 -21.26 20.97 -17.14
C SER A 16 -19.90 20.97 -16.45
N SER A 17 -19.82 20.44 -15.23
CA SER A 17 -18.57 20.26 -14.49
C SER A 17 -17.79 19.03 -14.95
N GLY A 18 -18.45 18.11 -15.68
CA GLY A 18 -17.83 16.89 -16.21
C GLY A 18 -16.93 17.14 -17.43
N PHE A 19 -16.17 16.10 -17.80
CA PHE A 19 -15.19 16.14 -18.91
C PHE A 19 -15.79 16.63 -20.23
N LEU A 20 -16.91 16.03 -20.67
CA LEU A 20 -17.58 16.42 -21.92
C LEU A 20 -18.27 17.78 -21.81
N GLY A 21 -18.87 18.08 -20.65
CA GLY A 21 -19.55 19.35 -20.40
C GLY A 21 -18.61 20.55 -20.54
N GLN A 22 -17.41 20.47 -19.96
CA GLN A 22 -16.41 21.51 -20.11
C GLN A 22 -15.88 21.64 -21.54
N ALA A 23 -15.69 20.53 -22.26
CA ALA A 23 -15.24 20.54 -23.66
C ALA A 23 -16.28 21.20 -24.58
N ILE A 24 -17.55 20.83 -24.42
CA ILE A 24 -18.67 21.40 -25.18
C ILE A 24 -18.84 22.89 -24.86
N ALA A 25 -18.75 23.28 -23.58
CA ALA A 25 -18.82 24.68 -23.18
C ALA A 25 -17.76 25.54 -23.89
N ARG A 26 -16.50 25.08 -23.97
CA ARG A 26 -15.42 25.78 -24.69
C ARG A 26 -15.74 25.94 -26.18
N GLY A 27 -16.34 24.94 -26.82
CA GLY A 27 -16.72 25.02 -28.25
C GLY A 27 -17.84 26.03 -28.56
N LEU A 28 -18.65 26.38 -27.57
CA LEU A 28 -19.84 27.24 -27.71
C LEU A 28 -19.63 28.68 -27.23
N ILE A 29 -18.66 28.93 -26.36
CA ILE A 29 -18.53 30.20 -25.61
C ILE A 29 -18.30 31.44 -26.49
N ASP A 30 -17.70 31.26 -27.66
CA ASP A 30 -17.45 32.34 -28.62
C ASP A 30 -18.71 32.72 -29.42
N ARG A 31 -19.74 31.87 -29.40
CA ARG A 31 -20.96 31.98 -30.22
C ARG A 31 -22.23 32.20 -29.39
N TYR A 32 -22.23 31.74 -28.15
CA TYR A 32 -23.39 31.72 -27.26
C TYR A 32 -23.02 32.15 -25.86
N ARG A 33 -24.00 32.64 -25.12
CA ARG A 33 -23.87 32.72 -23.67
C ARG A 33 -24.05 31.33 -23.08
N VAL A 34 -23.03 30.80 -22.42
CA VAL A 34 -23.05 29.45 -21.85
C VAL A 34 -23.31 29.50 -20.36
N ILE A 35 -24.36 28.81 -19.91
CA ILE A 35 -24.67 28.62 -18.49
C ILE A 35 -24.64 27.12 -18.17
N GLY A 36 -23.71 26.74 -17.31
CA GLY A 36 -23.60 25.39 -16.76
C GLY A 36 -24.59 25.13 -15.63
N LEU A 37 -25.14 23.94 -15.61
CA LEU A 37 -26.01 23.40 -14.57
C LEU A 37 -25.34 22.13 -14.02
N ASP A 38 -24.99 22.12 -12.73
CA ASP A 38 -24.40 20.93 -12.10
C ASP A 38 -24.65 20.90 -10.58
N VAL A 39 -24.42 19.76 -9.92
CA VAL A 39 -24.58 19.64 -8.45
C VAL A 39 -23.51 20.41 -7.67
N ALA A 40 -22.38 20.69 -8.31
CA ALA A 40 -21.28 21.47 -7.76
C ALA A 40 -20.54 22.22 -8.87
N LYS A 41 -20.01 23.40 -8.54
CA LYS A 41 -19.19 24.19 -9.46
C LYS A 41 -17.90 23.44 -9.84
N PRO A 42 -17.44 23.53 -11.11
CA PRO A 42 -16.17 22.92 -11.50
C PRO A 42 -15.02 23.64 -10.78
N LYS A 43 -13.96 22.89 -10.44
CA LYS A 43 -12.75 23.48 -9.83
C LYS A 43 -12.11 24.54 -10.75
N HIS A 44 -12.17 24.31 -12.06
CA HIS A 44 -11.59 25.18 -13.10
C HIS A 44 -12.62 25.40 -14.23
N PRO A 45 -13.61 26.29 -14.05
CA PRO A 45 -14.58 26.61 -15.10
C PRO A 45 -13.89 27.25 -16.31
N PRO A 46 -14.34 26.98 -17.55
CA PRO A 46 -13.97 27.77 -18.72
C PRO A 46 -14.26 29.26 -18.50
N ALA A 47 -13.33 30.13 -18.90
CA ALA A 47 -13.53 31.58 -18.80
C ALA A 47 -14.74 32.01 -19.65
N GLY A 48 -15.71 32.67 -19.02
CA GLY A 48 -16.96 33.11 -19.66
C GLY A 48 -18.16 32.18 -19.45
N MET A 49 -17.97 31.02 -18.80
CA MET A 49 -19.05 30.11 -18.44
C MET A 49 -19.54 30.40 -17.02
N GLU A 50 -20.82 30.73 -16.89
CA GLU A 50 -21.47 30.81 -15.58
C GLU A 50 -21.89 29.41 -15.11
N THR A 51 -22.00 29.18 -13.81
CA THR A 51 -22.51 27.91 -13.27
C THR A 51 -23.59 28.16 -12.22
N ILE A 52 -24.72 27.46 -12.38
CA ILE A 52 -25.85 27.42 -11.45
C ILE A 52 -25.92 26.02 -10.87
N GLU A 53 -26.09 25.93 -9.56
CA GLU A 53 -26.26 24.64 -8.89
C GLU A 53 -27.65 24.07 -9.19
N ILE A 54 -27.71 22.79 -9.57
CA ILE A 54 -28.96 22.06 -9.80
C ILE A 54 -28.83 20.63 -9.25
N ASP A 55 -29.90 20.17 -8.61
CA ASP A 55 -30.09 18.77 -8.25
C ASP A 55 -31.31 18.24 -9.01
N LEU A 56 -31.06 17.36 -9.99
CA LEU A 56 -32.10 16.77 -10.84
C LEU A 56 -33.04 15.81 -10.08
N THR A 57 -32.71 15.44 -8.83
CA THR A 57 -33.58 14.63 -7.98
C THR A 57 -34.63 15.47 -7.25
N SER A 58 -34.54 16.80 -7.28
CA SER A 58 -35.42 17.73 -6.56
C SER A 58 -36.16 18.68 -7.51
N ASP A 59 -37.50 18.63 -7.48
CA ASP A 59 -38.36 19.50 -8.28
C ASP A 59 -38.14 21.00 -7.97
N GLU A 60 -37.93 21.35 -6.69
CA GLU A 60 -37.65 22.72 -6.26
C GLU A 60 -36.30 23.21 -6.82
N SER A 61 -35.27 22.38 -6.73
CA SER A 61 -33.92 22.70 -7.22
C SER A 61 -33.92 22.94 -8.73
N VAL A 62 -34.57 22.05 -9.50
CA VAL A 62 -34.71 22.20 -10.95
C VAL A 62 -35.46 23.48 -11.31
N SER A 63 -36.60 23.74 -10.67
CA SER A 63 -37.41 24.94 -10.96
C SER A 63 -36.63 26.22 -10.70
N ARG A 64 -35.95 26.32 -9.55
CA ARG A 64 -35.11 27.47 -9.19
C ARG A 64 -33.93 27.66 -10.15
N ALA A 65 -33.26 26.59 -10.55
CA ALA A 65 -32.12 26.67 -11.46
C ALA A 65 -32.54 27.15 -12.86
N VAL A 66 -33.68 26.65 -13.36
CA VAL A 66 -34.24 27.04 -14.66
C VAL A 66 -34.72 28.50 -14.65
N GLU A 67 -35.38 28.95 -13.58
CA GLU A 67 -35.76 30.36 -13.41
C GLU A 67 -34.54 31.28 -13.35
N ALA A 68 -33.53 30.93 -12.55
CA ALA A 68 -32.28 31.69 -12.46
C ALA A 68 -31.55 31.74 -13.82
N ALA A 69 -31.58 30.66 -14.60
CA ALA A 69 -31.02 30.63 -15.95
C ALA A 69 -31.78 31.58 -16.89
N ARG A 70 -33.11 31.63 -16.80
CA ARG A 70 -33.96 32.57 -17.57
C ARG A 70 -33.65 34.02 -17.21
N GLU A 71 -33.60 34.35 -15.92
CA GLU A 71 -33.33 35.71 -15.43
C GLU A 71 -31.98 36.23 -15.91
N ARG A 72 -30.97 35.35 -15.93
CA ARG A 72 -29.62 35.72 -16.37
C ARG A 72 -29.52 35.75 -17.89
N GLY A 73 -29.98 34.70 -18.56
CA GLY A 73 -29.70 34.42 -19.97
C GLY A 73 -30.79 34.83 -20.98
N GLY A 74 -31.99 35.19 -20.52
CA GLY A 74 -33.11 35.51 -21.40
C GLY A 74 -33.61 34.28 -22.17
N ARG A 75 -33.67 34.38 -23.50
CA ARG A 75 -34.16 33.32 -24.40
C ARG A 75 -33.17 32.16 -24.50
N ILE A 76 -33.65 30.93 -24.34
CA ILE A 76 -32.82 29.72 -24.39
C ILE A 76 -32.85 29.14 -25.80
N ALA A 77 -31.71 29.23 -26.50
CA ALA A 77 -31.54 28.65 -27.82
C ALA A 77 -31.42 27.13 -27.77
N SER A 78 -30.74 26.58 -26.77
CA SER A 78 -30.61 25.13 -26.63
C SER A 78 -30.30 24.71 -25.21
N VAL A 79 -30.75 23.53 -24.82
CA VAL A 79 -30.35 22.84 -23.59
C VAL A 79 -29.63 21.55 -23.97
N ILE A 80 -28.37 21.43 -23.60
CA ILE A 80 -27.54 20.24 -23.83
C ILE A 80 -27.54 19.40 -22.55
N HIS A 81 -28.31 18.32 -22.57
CA HIS A 81 -28.52 17.45 -21.42
C HIS A 81 -27.52 16.29 -21.40
N LEU A 82 -26.38 16.50 -20.71
CA LEU A 82 -25.35 15.47 -20.48
C LEU A 82 -25.47 14.78 -19.12
N ALA A 83 -26.24 15.33 -18.18
CA ALA A 83 -26.36 14.79 -16.84
C ALA A 83 -27.12 13.45 -16.87
N ALA A 84 -26.46 12.39 -16.47
CA ALA A 84 -27.01 11.05 -16.34
C ALA A 84 -26.17 10.26 -15.33
N TYR A 85 -26.77 9.25 -14.70
CA TYR A 85 -26.02 8.29 -13.92
C TYR A 85 -25.35 7.27 -14.85
N TYR A 86 -24.05 7.03 -14.64
CA TYR A 86 -23.27 6.03 -15.36
C TYR A 86 -22.44 5.22 -14.36
N ASP A 87 -22.49 3.91 -14.50
CA ASP A 87 -21.73 2.95 -13.72
C ASP A 87 -21.38 1.75 -14.61
N THR A 88 -20.19 1.19 -14.44
CA THR A 88 -19.67 0.05 -15.20
C THR A 88 -19.93 -1.29 -14.51
N THR A 89 -20.43 -1.29 -13.27
CA THR A 89 -20.73 -2.55 -12.54
C THR A 89 -21.83 -3.40 -13.22
N GLY A 90 -22.70 -2.74 -14.01
CA GLY A 90 -23.84 -3.37 -14.68
C GLY A 90 -24.99 -3.75 -13.75
N LYS A 91 -24.90 -3.45 -12.45
CA LYS A 91 -26.00 -3.64 -11.51
C LYS A 91 -27.05 -2.55 -11.67
N ASP A 92 -28.31 -2.91 -11.48
CA ASP A 92 -29.37 -1.92 -11.42
C ASP A 92 -29.18 -1.02 -10.19
N ASN A 93 -29.37 0.28 -10.37
CA ASN A 93 -29.18 1.29 -9.35
C ASN A 93 -30.37 2.25 -9.41
N PRO A 94 -31.03 2.55 -8.27
CA PRO A 94 -32.14 3.52 -8.23
C PRO A 94 -31.79 4.88 -8.84
N LYS A 95 -30.50 5.25 -8.90
CA LYS A 95 -30.04 6.48 -9.54
C LYS A 95 -30.27 6.52 -11.05
N TYR A 96 -30.35 5.39 -11.75
CA TYR A 96 -30.71 5.36 -13.18
C TYR A 96 -32.12 5.94 -13.38
N ASP A 97 -33.09 5.53 -12.58
CA ASP A 97 -34.43 6.12 -12.65
C ASP A 97 -34.44 7.54 -12.05
N ALA A 98 -33.95 7.72 -10.83
CA ALA A 98 -34.09 8.98 -10.11
C ALA A 98 -33.39 10.17 -10.79
N VAL A 99 -32.19 9.97 -11.34
CA VAL A 99 -31.37 11.02 -11.95
C VAL A 99 -31.53 11.05 -13.46
N THR A 100 -31.43 9.90 -14.15
CA THR A 100 -31.49 9.88 -15.62
C THR A 100 -32.93 10.03 -16.10
N VAL A 101 -33.83 9.11 -15.75
CA VAL A 101 -35.21 9.13 -16.31
C VAL A 101 -36.04 10.26 -15.69
N GLN A 102 -36.25 10.22 -14.37
CA GLN A 102 -37.09 11.21 -13.67
C GLN A 102 -36.42 12.58 -13.63
N GLY A 103 -35.10 12.65 -13.53
CA GLY A 103 -34.39 13.93 -13.60
C GLY A 103 -34.54 14.63 -14.95
N THR A 104 -34.43 13.90 -16.06
CA THR A 104 -34.76 14.43 -17.39
C THR A 104 -36.22 14.87 -17.46
N ARG A 105 -37.16 14.09 -16.89
CA ARG A 105 -38.59 14.46 -16.84
C ARG A 105 -38.80 15.83 -16.18
N ARG A 106 -38.22 16.01 -14.99
CA ARG A 106 -38.34 17.26 -14.21
C ARG A 106 -37.77 18.45 -14.97
N LEU A 107 -36.57 18.28 -15.54
CA LEU A 107 -35.92 19.32 -16.31
C LEU A 107 -36.73 19.68 -17.55
N LEU A 108 -37.16 18.70 -18.34
CA LEU A 108 -37.95 18.92 -19.54
C LEU A 108 -39.26 19.64 -19.21
N HIS A 109 -39.95 19.23 -18.14
CA HIS A 109 -41.16 19.89 -17.67
C HIS A 109 -40.89 21.35 -17.26
N ALA A 110 -39.86 21.63 -16.46
CA ALA A 110 -39.50 22.99 -16.07
C ALA A 110 -39.17 23.88 -17.28
N LEU A 111 -38.53 23.32 -18.31
CA LEU A 111 -38.20 24.03 -19.55
C LEU A 111 -39.43 24.37 -20.40
N THR A 112 -40.56 23.64 -20.28
CA THR A 112 -41.80 23.99 -20.99
C THR A 112 -42.45 25.27 -20.46
N ALA A 113 -42.15 25.67 -19.23
CA ALA A 113 -42.66 26.91 -18.64
C ALA A 113 -41.93 28.17 -19.14
N ILE A 114 -40.88 28.02 -19.95
CA ILE A 114 -40.04 29.10 -20.48
C ILE A 114 -39.78 28.91 -21.96
N GLU A 115 -39.44 29.98 -22.68
CA GLU A 115 -39.18 29.90 -24.12
C GLU A 115 -37.84 29.19 -24.41
N THR A 116 -37.91 27.89 -24.69
CA THR A 116 -36.79 27.01 -25.04
C THR A 116 -36.94 26.51 -26.47
N GLU A 117 -35.99 26.83 -27.36
CA GLU A 117 -36.08 26.47 -28.78
C GLU A 117 -35.74 24.99 -29.05
N GLN A 118 -34.73 24.44 -28.35
CA GLN A 118 -34.19 23.11 -28.60
C GLN A 118 -33.76 22.42 -27.29
N PHE A 119 -33.99 21.11 -27.21
CA PHE A 119 -33.47 20.23 -26.15
C PHE A 119 -32.66 19.09 -26.78
N VAL A 120 -31.37 19.03 -26.47
CA VAL A 120 -30.42 18.04 -26.98
C VAL A 120 -30.11 17.03 -25.88
N PHE A 121 -30.43 15.75 -26.10
CA PHE A 121 -30.15 14.67 -25.16
C PHE A 121 -28.95 13.84 -25.61
N SER A 122 -27.99 13.66 -24.70
CA SER A 122 -26.86 12.75 -24.91
C SER A 122 -27.28 11.33 -24.55
N SER A 123 -27.60 10.55 -25.59
CA SER A 123 -27.86 9.12 -25.50
C SER A 123 -26.62 8.32 -25.90
N THR A 124 -26.76 7.01 -26.11
CA THR A 124 -25.67 6.09 -26.43
C THR A 124 -26.04 5.21 -27.62
N LEU A 125 -25.05 4.79 -28.40
CA LEU A 125 -25.24 3.81 -29.47
C LEU A 125 -25.74 2.46 -28.93
N LEU A 126 -25.39 2.11 -27.69
CA LEU A 126 -25.72 0.83 -27.04
C LEU A 126 -27.24 0.61 -26.79
N VAL A 127 -28.10 1.55 -27.17
CA VAL A 127 -29.55 1.35 -27.21
C VAL A 127 -29.99 0.48 -28.39
N HIS A 128 -29.16 0.41 -29.45
CA HIS A 128 -29.46 -0.37 -30.64
C HIS A 128 -29.19 -1.86 -30.44
N ALA A 129 -29.96 -2.68 -31.16
CA ALA A 129 -29.59 -4.07 -31.37
C ALA A 129 -28.26 -4.14 -32.16
N PRO A 130 -27.41 -5.14 -31.91
CA PRO A 130 -26.17 -5.34 -32.68
C PRO A 130 -26.42 -5.44 -34.18
N SER A 131 -25.41 -5.08 -34.99
CA SER A 131 -25.43 -5.29 -36.43
C SER A 131 -25.67 -6.79 -36.74
N PRO A 132 -26.58 -7.14 -37.66
CA PRO A 132 -26.88 -8.53 -38.00
C PRO A 132 -25.68 -9.35 -38.51
N GLY A 133 -24.64 -8.65 -38.99
CA GLY A 133 -23.36 -9.22 -39.38
C GLY A 133 -22.40 -8.13 -39.81
N ARG A 134 -21.11 -8.49 -39.96
CA ARG A 134 -20.06 -7.61 -40.49
C ARG A 134 -20.43 -7.08 -41.89
N GLY A 135 -20.13 -5.81 -42.14
CA GLY A 135 -20.49 -5.09 -43.36
C GLY A 135 -21.92 -4.56 -43.40
N THR A 136 -22.74 -4.83 -42.37
CA THR A 136 -24.12 -4.32 -42.28
C THR A 136 -24.17 -3.12 -41.35
N LYS A 137 -24.34 -1.93 -41.93
CA LYS A 137 -24.46 -0.68 -41.20
C LYS A 137 -25.88 -0.51 -40.61
N ILE A 138 -25.96 -0.14 -39.34
CA ILE A 138 -27.19 0.31 -38.69
C ILE A 138 -27.36 1.82 -38.82
N ASN A 139 -28.61 2.28 -38.87
CA ASN A 139 -28.96 3.70 -38.86
C ASN A 139 -29.90 4.00 -37.69
N GLU A 140 -30.38 5.24 -37.59
CA GLU A 140 -31.21 5.67 -36.47
C GLU A 140 -32.56 4.95 -36.35
N ASP A 141 -33.05 4.37 -37.44
CA ASP A 141 -34.34 3.67 -37.52
C ASP A 141 -34.19 2.15 -37.30
N SER A 142 -32.94 1.66 -37.13
CA SER A 142 -32.66 0.27 -36.79
C SER A 142 -33.25 -0.11 -35.42
N PRO A 143 -33.57 -1.40 -35.18
CA PRO A 143 -34.16 -1.87 -33.93
C PRO A 143 -33.37 -1.48 -32.68
N LEU A 144 -34.09 -1.25 -31.58
CA LEU A 144 -33.53 -0.99 -30.25
C LEU A 144 -33.60 -2.25 -29.40
N ASP A 145 -32.48 -2.64 -28.79
CA ASP A 145 -32.38 -3.78 -27.88
C ASP A 145 -31.34 -3.49 -26.78
N PRO A 146 -31.67 -2.60 -25.81
CA PRO A 146 -30.74 -2.21 -24.76
C PRO A 146 -30.48 -3.37 -23.79
N ALA A 147 -29.30 -3.98 -23.88
CA ALA A 147 -28.99 -5.23 -23.20
C ALA A 147 -28.81 -5.15 -21.67
N TRP A 148 -28.58 -3.97 -21.09
CA TRP A 148 -28.27 -3.81 -19.67
C TRP A 148 -28.79 -2.48 -19.09
N ALA A 149 -28.67 -2.30 -17.77
CA ALA A 149 -29.32 -1.21 -17.03
C ALA A 149 -29.03 0.20 -17.58
N TYR A 150 -27.77 0.48 -17.95
CA TYR A 150 -27.37 1.78 -18.49
C TYR A 150 -28.06 2.12 -19.82
N PRO A 151 -27.89 1.37 -20.93
CA PRO A 151 -28.57 1.70 -22.19
C PRO A 151 -30.08 1.61 -22.06
N LYS A 152 -30.62 0.76 -21.18
CA LYS A 152 -32.06 0.70 -20.91
C LYS A 152 -32.59 2.03 -20.36
N SER A 153 -31.90 2.60 -19.36
CA SER A 153 -32.26 3.91 -18.81
C SER A 153 -32.20 5.03 -19.86
N LYS A 154 -31.26 4.96 -20.81
CA LYS A 154 -31.14 5.91 -21.92
C LYS A 154 -32.29 5.76 -22.92
N ALA A 155 -32.62 4.54 -23.33
CA ALA A 155 -33.75 4.26 -24.21
C ALA A 155 -35.11 4.67 -23.59
N GLU A 156 -35.30 4.41 -22.30
CA GLU A 156 -36.49 4.86 -21.55
C GLU A 156 -36.58 6.39 -21.50
N THR A 157 -35.44 7.06 -21.36
CA THR A 157 -35.35 8.53 -21.38
C THR A 157 -35.62 9.09 -22.79
N GLU A 158 -35.14 8.46 -23.86
CA GLU A 158 -35.49 8.84 -25.25
C GLU A 158 -37.01 8.78 -25.47
N ALA A 159 -37.65 7.69 -25.05
CA ALA A 159 -39.10 7.51 -25.16
C ALA A 159 -39.88 8.51 -24.28
N LEU A 160 -39.36 8.85 -23.10
CA LEU A 160 -39.92 9.89 -22.24
C LEU A 160 -39.86 11.26 -22.92
N ILE A 161 -38.72 11.64 -23.48
CA ILE A 161 -38.52 12.93 -24.16
C ILE A 161 -39.49 13.06 -25.34
N SER A 162 -39.57 12.05 -26.21
CA SER A 162 -40.48 12.07 -27.36
C SER A 162 -41.95 12.25 -26.92
N ARG A 163 -42.37 11.59 -25.82
CA ARG A 163 -43.74 11.71 -25.29
C ARG A 163 -44.04 13.04 -24.60
N GLN A 164 -43.04 13.70 -23.98
CA GLN A 164 -43.28 14.83 -23.07
C GLN A 164 -42.66 16.16 -23.50
N ARG A 165 -41.99 16.23 -24.66
CA ARG A 165 -41.32 17.45 -25.15
C ARG A 165 -42.24 18.66 -25.38
N GLY A 166 -43.55 18.44 -25.53
CA GLY A 166 -44.48 19.50 -25.91
C GLY A 166 -44.09 20.13 -27.26
N GLN A 167 -43.89 21.46 -27.27
CA GLN A 167 -43.52 22.21 -28.47
C GLN A 167 -42.00 22.34 -28.66
N ILE A 168 -41.19 21.92 -27.69
CA ILE A 168 -39.72 22.05 -27.76
C ILE A 168 -39.22 21.08 -28.83
N LYS A 169 -38.32 21.57 -29.71
CA LYS A 169 -37.64 20.69 -30.67
C LYS A 169 -36.63 19.82 -29.94
N THR A 170 -36.61 18.52 -30.20
CA THR A 170 -35.71 17.59 -29.52
C THR A 170 -34.72 16.96 -30.47
N VAL A 171 -33.45 16.89 -30.04
CA VAL A 171 -32.40 16.16 -30.74
C VAL A 171 -31.83 15.10 -29.81
N VAL A 172 -31.88 13.84 -30.20
CA VAL A 172 -31.22 12.73 -29.51
C VAL A 172 -29.93 12.40 -30.24
N LEU A 173 -28.80 12.59 -29.57
CA LEU A 173 -27.49 12.20 -30.08
C LEU A 173 -27.13 10.82 -29.49
N ARG A 174 -27.17 9.77 -30.30
CA ARG A 174 -26.72 8.43 -29.91
C ARG A 174 -25.22 8.35 -30.12
N LEU A 175 -24.47 8.60 -29.05
CA LEU A 175 -23.02 8.71 -29.09
C LEU A 175 -22.35 7.34 -29.04
N ALA A 176 -21.34 7.15 -29.90
CA ALA A 176 -20.36 6.08 -29.78
C ALA A 176 -19.41 6.30 -28.59
N GLY A 177 -18.52 5.35 -28.30
CA GLY A 177 -17.59 5.44 -27.17
C GLY A 177 -16.65 6.64 -27.33
N VAL A 178 -16.74 7.62 -26.42
CA VAL A 178 -15.94 8.85 -26.54
C VAL A 178 -14.52 8.64 -26.02
N TYR A 179 -13.52 9.12 -26.76
CA TYR A 179 -12.11 9.09 -26.36
C TYR A 179 -11.40 10.42 -26.67
N ASP A 180 -10.20 10.56 -26.12
CA ASP A 180 -9.23 11.62 -26.45
C ASP A 180 -7.80 11.05 -26.43
N GLU A 181 -6.82 11.91 -26.65
CA GLU A 181 -5.40 11.52 -26.68
C GLU A 181 -4.86 11.00 -25.33
N ASP A 182 -5.54 11.31 -24.22
CA ASP A 182 -5.23 10.76 -22.89
C ASP A 182 -5.89 9.39 -22.66
N CYS A 183 -6.55 8.83 -23.69
CA CYS A 183 -7.24 7.55 -23.67
C CYS A 183 -8.41 7.50 -22.67
N ARG A 184 -9.12 8.61 -22.44
CA ARG A 184 -10.25 8.68 -21.49
C ARG A 184 -11.49 7.92 -21.98
N ALA A 185 -11.34 6.60 -22.12
CA ALA A 185 -12.28 5.60 -22.57
C ALA A 185 -11.98 4.32 -21.79
N ALA A 186 -12.77 4.05 -20.74
CA ALA A 186 -12.45 3.04 -19.72
C ALA A 186 -12.07 1.66 -20.29
N PHE A 187 -12.79 1.18 -21.31
CA PHE A 187 -12.53 -0.13 -21.92
C PHE A 187 -11.21 -0.20 -22.69
N ILE A 188 -10.87 0.85 -23.44
CA ILE A 188 -9.60 0.94 -24.15
C ILE A 188 -8.46 1.08 -23.15
N ALA A 189 -8.62 1.93 -22.12
CA ALA A 189 -7.62 2.12 -21.09
C ALA A 189 -7.30 0.81 -20.34
N GLN A 190 -8.32 0.05 -19.94
CA GLN A 190 -8.16 -1.27 -19.33
C GLN A 190 -7.51 -2.29 -20.27
N GLN A 191 -7.82 -2.25 -21.57
CA GLN A 191 -7.17 -3.11 -22.56
C GLN A 191 -5.68 -2.77 -22.71
N ILE A 192 -5.36 -1.48 -22.84
CA ILE A 192 -3.98 -0.98 -22.92
C ILE A 192 -3.20 -1.36 -21.65
N ALA A 193 -3.77 -1.16 -20.46
CA ALA A 193 -3.13 -1.48 -19.19
C ALA A 193 -2.78 -2.97 -19.06
N ARG A 194 -3.76 -3.86 -19.33
CA ARG A 194 -3.52 -5.32 -19.31
C ARG A 194 -2.37 -5.75 -20.22
N ILE A 195 -2.30 -5.19 -21.43
CA ILE A 195 -1.22 -5.48 -22.38
C ILE A 195 0.09 -4.86 -21.90
N PHE A 196 0.09 -3.62 -21.41
CA PHE A 196 1.27 -2.94 -20.85
C PHE A 196 1.93 -3.76 -19.74
N GLU A 197 1.12 -4.29 -18.82
CA GLU A 197 1.56 -5.09 -17.68
C GLU A 197 1.88 -6.56 -18.01
N ARG A 198 1.55 -7.02 -19.22
CA ARG A 198 1.63 -8.43 -19.66
C ARG A 198 0.84 -9.40 -18.76
N LEU A 199 -0.34 -9.00 -18.30
CA LEU A 199 -1.20 -9.86 -17.48
C LEU A 199 -1.65 -11.10 -18.27
N PRO A 200 -1.86 -12.27 -17.63
CA PRO A 200 -2.37 -13.45 -18.33
C PRO A 200 -3.69 -13.21 -19.07
N THR A 201 -4.56 -12.36 -18.49
CA THR A 201 -5.84 -11.95 -19.08
C THR A 201 -5.68 -11.06 -20.31
N ALA A 202 -4.49 -10.50 -20.59
CA ALA A 202 -4.21 -9.73 -21.79
C ALA A 202 -4.11 -10.59 -23.06
N TYR A 203 -3.94 -11.91 -22.91
CA TYR A 203 -3.89 -12.87 -24.01
C TYR A 203 -5.23 -13.58 -24.25
N LEU A 204 -6.23 -13.30 -23.42
CA LEU A 204 -7.52 -13.99 -23.42
C LEU A 204 -8.64 -13.01 -23.72
N PHE A 205 -9.54 -13.36 -24.65
CA PHE A 205 -10.74 -12.60 -24.96
C PHE A 205 -11.97 -13.50 -24.87
N ALA A 206 -13.06 -12.96 -24.34
CA ALA A 206 -14.32 -13.71 -24.23
C ALA A 206 -15.08 -13.60 -25.56
N GLY A 207 -15.47 -14.71 -26.18
CA GLY A 207 -16.29 -14.67 -27.38
C GLY A 207 -15.56 -14.30 -28.67
N ASP A 208 -16.24 -13.60 -29.59
CA ASP A 208 -15.77 -13.33 -30.95
C ASP A 208 -14.81 -12.13 -31.01
N ILE A 209 -13.52 -12.42 -31.20
CA ILE A 209 -12.46 -11.40 -31.37
C ILE A 209 -12.59 -10.58 -32.66
N THR A 210 -13.42 -11.05 -33.60
CA THR A 210 -13.73 -10.32 -34.82
C THR A 210 -14.88 -9.34 -34.62
N ALA A 211 -15.59 -9.32 -33.49
CA ALA A 211 -16.52 -8.22 -33.19
C ALA A 211 -15.75 -6.91 -32.92
N GLY A 212 -16.48 -5.80 -32.89
CA GLY A 212 -15.92 -4.46 -32.75
C GLY A 212 -17.02 -3.41 -32.61
N GLN A 213 -16.67 -2.25 -32.05
CA GLN A 213 -17.60 -1.15 -31.80
C GLN A 213 -16.99 0.17 -32.30
N PRO A 214 -17.80 1.11 -32.81
CA PRO A 214 -17.31 2.40 -33.23
C PRO A 214 -17.00 3.27 -32.02
N TYR A 215 -16.09 4.21 -32.22
CA TYR A 215 -15.71 5.19 -31.22
C TYR A 215 -15.95 6.60 -31.75
N LEU A 216 -15.75 7.60 -30.90
CA LEU A 216 -15.93 9.00 -31.25
C LEU A 216 -14.87 9.84 -30.57
N HIS A 217 -14.05 10.54 -31.35
CA HIS A 217 -13.15 11.52 -30.77
C HIS A 217 -13.91 12.68 -30.10
N LYS A 218 -13.42 13.12 -28.93
CA LYS A 218 -13.98 14.22 -28.12
C LYS A 218 -14.19 15.49 -28.95
N ASP A 219 -13.24 15.87 -29.80
CA ASP A 219 -13.35 17.11 -30.58
C ASP A 219 -14.40 17.01 -31.69
N ASP A 220 -14.59 15.81 -32.26
CA ASP A 220 -15.61 15.56 -33.26
C ASP A 220 -17.01 15.55 -32.63
N LEU A 221 -17.14 15.07 -31.38
CA LEU A 221 -18.36 15.24 -30.58
C LEU A 221 -18.69 16.72 -30.35
N VAL A 222 -17.69 17.53 -29.97
CA VAL A 222 -17.89 18.97 -29.76
C VAL A 222 -18.36 19.64 -31.05
N ASP A 223 -17.76 19.33 -32.20
CA ASP A 223 -18.21 19.83 -33.51
C ASP A 223 -19.65 19.42 -33.83
N ALA A 224 -20.03 18.16 -33.56
CA ALA A 224 -21.39 17.66 -33.76
C ALA A 224 -22.42 18.44 -32.92
N VAL A 225 -22.11 18.67 -31.64
CA VAL A 225 -22.98 19.40 -30.71
C VAL A 225 -23.11 20.86 -31.12
N VAL A 226 -22.00 21.53 -31.44
CA VAL A 226 -22.00 22.93 -31.91
C VAL A 226 -22.88 23.07 -33.15
N ARG A 227 -22.72 22.20 -34.15
CA ARG A 227 -23.53 22.23 -35.38
C ARG A 227 -25.00 21.95 -35.11
N THR A 228 -25.31 21.07 -34.15
CA THR A 228 -26.68 20.78 -33.73
C THR A 228 -27.37 22.02 -33.18
N VAL A 229 -26.66 22.83 -32.39
CA VAL A 229 -27.16 24.09 -31.83
C VAL A 229 -27.24 25.17 -32.91
N ASP A 230 -26.22 25.30 -33.76
CA ASP A 230 -26.17 26.30 -34.83
C ASP A 230 -27.30 26.09 -35.85
N ARG A 231 -27.62 24.84 -36.19
CA ARG A 231 -28.66 24.49 -37.18
C ARG A 231 -30.04 24.21 -36.57
N ARG A 232 -30.26 24.52 -35.29
CA ARG A 232 -31.53 24.23 -34.57
C ARG A 232 -32.80 24.72 -35.28
N ALA A 233 -32.71 25.81 -36.05
CA ALA A 233 -33.83 26.35 -36.82
C ALA A 233 -34.20 25.45 -38.00
N GLU A 234 -33.21 24.81 -38.64
CA GLU A 234 -33.33 23.95 -39.82
C GLU A 234 -33.70 22.51 -39.47
N LEU A 235 -33.44 22.08 -38.24
CA LEU A 235 -33.73 20.71 -37.80
C LEU A 235 -35.24 20.45 -37.65
N PRO A 236 -35.70 19.21 -37.98
CA PRO A 236 -37.05 18.74 -37.68
C PRO A 236 -37.40 18.85 -36.18
N ALA A 237 -38.70 18.77 -35.87
CA ALA A 237 -39.18 18.86 -34.49
C ALA A 237 -38.63 17.75 -33.59
N GLU A 238 -38.45 16.55 -34.14
CA GLU A 238 -37.78 15.42 -33.49
C GLU A 238 -36.69 14.93 -34.43
N THR A 239 -35.46 14.87 -33.91
CA THR A 239 -34.30 14.41 -34.67
C THR A 239 -33.53 13.41 -33.82
N VAL A 240 -33.21 12.25 -34.39
CA VAL A 240 -32.27 11.29 -33.81
C VAL A 240 -31.08 11.24 -34.75
N LEU A 241 -29.86 11.18 -34.20
CA LEU A 241 -28.61 11.10 -34.97
C LEU A 241 -27.65 10.09 -34.34
N LEU A 242 -27.05 9.24 -35.18
CA LEU A 242 -25.86 8.46 -34.81
C LEU A 242 -24.63 9.36 -34.95
N ILE A 243 -23.87 9.50 -33.85
CA ILE A 243 -22.63 10.27 -33.84
C ILE A 243 -21.49 9.34 -33.42
N GLY A 244 -20.63 9.02 -34.37
CA GLY A 244 -19.48 8.14 -34.19
C GLY A 244 -18.65 8.06 -35.47
N GLU A 245 -17.53 7.36 -35.37
CA GLU A 245 -16.68 6.98 -36.49
C GLU A 245 -17.33 5.85 -37.29
N GLU A 246 -17.21 5.91 -38.62
CA GLU A 246 -17.68 4.81 -39.48
C GLU A 246 -16.73 3.61 -39.47
N ASP A 247 -15.47 3.84 -39.06
CA ASP A 247 -14.49 2.77 -38.91
C ASP A 247 -14.71 2.04 -37.58
N THR A 248 -14.70 0.71 -37.63
CA THR A 248 -15.04 -0.15 -36.51
C THR A 248 -13.95 -1.22 -36.38
N PRO A 249 -12.84 -0.92 -35.70
CA PRO A 249 -11.76 -1.87 -35.55
C PRO A 249 -12.22 -3.07 -34.72
N SER A 250 -11.76 -4.25 -35.14
CA SER A 250 -12.04 -5.48 -34.37
C SER A 250 -11.25 -5.51 -33.06
N TYR A 251 -11.73 -6.27 -32.09
CA TYR A 251 -10.99 -6.50 -30.85
C TYR A 251 -9.62 -7.14 -31.12
N GLU A 252 -9.52 -8.03 -32.10
CA GLU A 252 -8.24 -8.62 -32.53
C GLU A 252 -7.27 -7.56 -33.09
N GLU A 253 -7.76 -6.69 -33.96
CA GLU A 253 -6.97 -5.62 -34.56
C GLU A 253 -6.48 -4.62 -33.51
N MET A 254 -7.37 -4.20 -32.60
CA MET A 254 -7.01 -3.35 -31.46
C MET A 254 -5.89 -3.98 -30.63
N GLN A 255 -6.02 -5.25 -30.22
CA GLN A 255 -5.01 -5.92 -29.40
C GLN A 255 -3.65 -6.06 -30.13
N LYS A 256 -3.67 -6.48 -31.40
CA LYS A 256 -2.45 -6.58 -32.20
C LYS A 256 -1.76 -5.22 -32.33
N ARG A 257 -2.53 -4.16 -32.60
CA ARG A 257 -1.99 -2.80 -32.76
C ARG A 257 -1.41 -2.27 -31.47
N ILE A 258 -2.14 -2.42 -30.35
CA ILE A 258 -1.68 -2.00 -29.02
C ILE A 258 -0.40 -2.77 -28.63
N GLY A 259 -0.38 -4.10 -28.76
CA GLY A 259 0.79 -4.89 -28.41
C GLY A 259 2.04 -4.56 -29.25
N ARG A 260 1.87 -4.27 -30.55
CA ARG A 260 2.97 -3.76 -31.40
C ARG A 260 3.47 -2.39 -30.92
N LEU A 261 2.57 -1.47 -30.60
CA LEU A 261 2.94 -0.12 -30.17
C LEU A 261 3.58 -0.10 -28.77
N ILE A 262 3.16 -0.99 -27.87
CA ILE A 262 3.71 -1.10 -26.52
C ILE A 262 5.02 -1.90 -26.51
N HIS A 263 5.00 -3.14 -27.00
CA HIS A 263 6.10 -4.10 -26.82
C HIS A 263 6.93 -4.34 -28.09
N GLY A 264 6.50 -3.84 -29.25
CA GLY A 264 7.16 -4.13 -30.53
C GLY A 264 6.92 -5.56 -31.04
N GLU A 265 5.94 -6.27 -30.50
CA GLU A 265 5.65 -7.68 -30.78
C GLU A 265 4.25 -7.87 -31.38
N ASP A 266 4.07 -8.94 -32.16
CA ASP A 266 2.75 -9.39 -32.60
C ASP A 266 1.99 -10.04 -31.45
N TRP A 267 1.04 -9.30 -30.88
CA TRP A 267 0.24 -9.78 -29.75
C TRP A 267 -0.72 -10.89 -30.17
N ARG A 268 -0.66 -12.03 -29.47
CA ARG A 268 -1.56 -13.16 -29.69
C ARG A 268 -2.76 -13.06 -28.76
N THR A 269 -3.96 -13.13 -29.34
CA THR A 269 -5.22 -13.14 -28.59
C THR A 269 -5.89 -14.50 -28.79
N LEU A 270 -6.24 -15.17 -27.70
CA LEU A 270 -6.98 -16.43 -27.72
C LEU A 270 -8.45 -16.17 -27.36
N ALA A 271 -9.34 -16.54 -28.27
CA ALA A 271 -10.78 -16.52 -28.01
C ALA A 271 -11.16 -17.69 -27.09
N LEU A 272 -11.83 -17.39 -25.98
CA LEU A 272 -12.37 -18.38 -25.07
C LEU A 272 -13.91 -18.46 -25.20
N PRO A 273 -14.49 -19.68 -25.22
CA PRO A 273 -15.93 -19.85 -25.13
C PRO A 273 -16.51 -19.16 -23.89
N LYS A 274 -17.61 -18.43 -24.05
CA LYS A 274 -18.24 -17.64 -22.97
C LYS A 274 -18.46 -18.44 -21.68
N GLN A 275 -18.79 -19.73 -21.77
CA GLN A 275 -19.01 -20.57 -20.58
C GLN A 275 -17.72 -20.86 -19.80
N LEU A 276 -16.60 -21.04 -20.48
CA LEU A 276 -15.29 -21.18 -19.83
C LEU A 276 -14.85 -19.86 -19.22
N THR A 277 -15.13 -18.73 -19.86
CA THR A 277 -14.84 -17.41 -19.30
C THR A 277 -15.71 -17.09 -18.08
N LYS A 278 -17.00 -17.43 -18.11
CA LYS A 278 -17.91 -17.30 -16.95
C LYS A 278 -17.42 -18.15 -15.77
N LEU A 279 -17.00 -19.39 -16.03
CA LEU A 279 -16.42 -20.26 -15.00
C LEU A 279 -15.10 -19.68 -14.47
N GLY A 280 -14.21 -19.22 -15.36
CA GLY A 280 -12.94 -18.60 -14.98
C GLY A 280 -13.12 -17.33 -14.15
N ALA A 281 -14.01 -16.44 -14.57
CA ALA A 281 -14.36 -15.23 -13.82
C ALA A 281 -15.01 -15.58 -12.47
N TRP A 282 -15.92 -16.56 -12.43
CA TRP A 282 -16.52 -17.03 -11.18
C TRP A 282 -15.48 -17.63 -10.23
N VAL A 283 -14.55 -18.47 -10.71
CA VAL A 283 -13.44 -18.98 -9.89
C VAL A 283 -12.57 -17.83 -9.40
N GLN A 284 -12.27 -16.87 -10.27
CA GLN A 284 -11.42 -15.73 -9.92
C GLN A 284 -12.08 -14.81 -8.87
N THR A 285 -13.38 -14.56 -8.96
CA THR A 285 -14.12 -13.73 -8.00
C THR A 285 -14.47 -14.48 -6.73
N GLU A 286 -15.09 -15.67 -6.82
CA GLU A 286 -15.67 -16.37 -5.65
C GLU A 286 -14.69 -17.30 -4.93
N VAL A 287 -13.68 -17.82 -5.63
CA VAL A 287 -12.68 -18.74 -5.05
C VAL A 287 -11.36 -18.04 -4.76
N LEU A 288 -10.94 -17.11 -5.63
CA LEU A 288 -9.67 -16.40 -5.51
C LEU A 288 -9.81 -14.97 -4.94
N ASP A 289 -11.04 -14.49 -4.70
CA ASP A 289 -11.35 -13.16 -4.14
C ASP A 289 -10.61 -12.02 -4.86
N GLN A 290 -10.47 -12.15 -6.18
CA GLN A 290 -9.85 -11.12 -7.02
C GLN A 290 -10.93 -10.24 -7.63
N ASP A 291 -10.79 -8.93 -7.47
CA ASP A 291 -11.58 -7.96 -8.21
C ASP A 291 -11.32 -8.13 -9.72
N THR A 292 -12.31 -8.65 -10.42
CA THR A 292 -12.27 -8.78 -11.88
C THR A 292 -12.91 -7.56 -12.52
N ASP A 293 -12.13 -6.84 -13.33
CA ASP A 293 -12.62 -5.78 -14.20
C ASP A 293 -13.56 -6.32 -15.29
N ILE A 294 -13.49 -7.62 -15.59
CA ILE A 294 -14.36 -8.31 -16.53
C ILE A 294 -15.70 -8.60 -15.85
N LYS A 295 -16.73 -7.82 -16.16
CA LYS A 295 -18.07 -8.00 -15.60
C LYS A 295 -18.90 -9.00 -16.43
N PRO A 296 -19.94 -9.64 -15.84
CA PRO A 296 -20.76 -10.64 -16.54
C PRO A 296 -21.37 -10.13 -17.85
N TRP A 297 -21.88 -8.89 -17.84
CA TRP A 297 -22.45 -8.26 -19.04
C TRP A 297 -21.41 -8.08 -20.15
N MET A 298 -20.13 -7.82 -19.82
CA MET A 298 -19.06 -7.71 -20.82
C MET A 298 -18.79 -9.05 -21.51
N ILE A 299 -18.98 -10.18 -20.81
CA ILE A 299 -18.83 -11.53 -21.37
C ILE A 299 -20.05 -11.89 -22.22
N GLU A 300 -21.24 -11.46 -21.82
CA GLU A 300 -22.47 -11.74 -22.57
C GLU A 300 -22.53 -10.96 -23.88
N ASN A 301 -22.15 -9.69 -23.84
CA ASN A 301 -22.16 -8.74 -24.96
C ASN A 301 -20.83 -8.71 -25.75
N SER A 302 -19.88 -9.60 -25.47
CA SER A 302 -18.57 -9.60 -26.11
C SER A 302 -18.60 -9.81 -27.64
N ASP A 303 -19.69 -10.39 -28.14
CA ASP A 303 -19.88 -10.68 -29.56
C ASP A 303 -20.67 -9.57 -30.27
N ASP A 304 -21.10 -8.54 -29.54
CA ASP A 304 -21.91 -7.46 -30.09
C ASP A 304 -21.05 -6.59 -31.01
N HIS A 305 -21.40 -6.62 -32.29
CA HIS A 305 -20.74 -5.85 -33.32
C HIS A 305 -21.64 -4.70 -33.79
N TYR A 306 -21.05 -3.52 -33.99
CA TYR A 306 -21.77 -2.34 -34.44
C TYR A 306 -21.01 -1.68 -35.59
N GLU A 307 -21.64 -1.55 -36.75
CA GLU A 307 -21.19 -0.67 -37.83
C GLU A 307 -22.27 0.37 -38.08
N ILE A 308 -21.93 1.65 -38.18
CA ILE A 308 -22.93 2.73 -38.23
C ILE A 308 -22.95 3.46 -39.58
N ASP A 309 -24.15 3.88 -39.98
CA ASP A 309 -24.38 4.81 -41.09
C ASP A 309 -24.70 6.20 -40.54
N ILE A 310 -23.77 7.14 -40.71
CA ILE A 310 -23.90 8.53 -40.26
C ILE A 310 -24.45 9.47 -41.35
N SER A 311 -25.06 8.94 -42.42
CA SER A 311 -25.57 9.74 -43.54
C SER A 311 -26.56 10.82 -43.08
N ARG A 312 -27.39 10.55 -42.07
CA ARG A 312 -28.33 11.55 -41.52
C ARG A 312 -27.61 12.72 -40.87
N ALA A 313 -26.52 12.48 -40.12
CA ALA A 313 -25.69 13.54 -39.54
C ALA A 313 -24.96 14.36 -40.64
N LYS A 314 -24.49 13.70 -41.71
CA LYS A 314 -23.90 14.37 -42.87
C LYS A 314 -24.90 15.31 -43.54
N THR A 315 -26.13 14.86 -43.78
CA THR A 315 -27.17 15.67 -44.45
C THR A 315 -27.69 16.79 -43.55
N LEU A 316 -28.08 16.48 -42.31
CA LEU A 316 -28.74 17.43 -41.41
C LEU A 316 -27.79 18.38 -40.68
N LEU A 317 -26.52 18.00 -40.46
CA LEU A 317 -25.53 18.83 -39.76
C LEU A 317 -24.33 19.24 -40.63
N GLY A 318 -24.15 18.62 -41.80
CA GLY A 318 -22.90 18.75 -42.57
C GLY A 318 -21.71 18.14 -41.82
N TRP A 319 -21.97 17.26 -40.86
CA TRP A 319 -20.97 16.72 -39.93
C TRP A 319 -20.43 15.38 -40.42
N ALA A 320 -19.12 15.20 -40.27
CA ALA A 320 -18.43 13.94 -40.43
C ALA A 320 -17.22 13.93 -39.46
N PRO A 321 -16.86 12.76 -38.90
CA PRO A 321 -15.69 12.66 -38.03
C PRO A 321 -14.42 13.02 -38.79
N ARG A 322 -13.49 13.69 -38.11
CA ARG A 322 -12.18 14.08 -38.66
C ARG A 322 -11.04 13.25 -38.08
N HIS A 323 -11.30 12.57 -36.97
CA HIS A 323 -10.35 11.71 -36.27
C HIS A 323 -10.73 10.24 -36.44
N ASN A 324 -9.76 9.38 -36.16
CA ASN A 324 -9.94 7.93 -36.13
C ASN A 324 -9.20 7.36 -34.92
N LEU A 325 -9.81 6.36 -34.25
CA LEU A 325 -9.24 5.74 -33.06
C LEU A 325 -7.87 5.11 -33.34
N LEU A 326 -7.73 4.33 -34.41
CA LEU A 326 -6.49 3.63 -34.76
C LEU A 326 -5.33 4.59 -35.03
N ASP A 327 -5.62 5.75 -35.60
CA ASP A 327 -4.63 6.81 -35.85
C ASP A 327 -4.25 7.58 -34.57
N THR A 328 -5.12 7.58 -33.57
CA THR A 328 -4.89 8.24 -32.26
C THR A 328 -4.18 7.32 -31.26
N LEU A 329 -4.30 6.00 -31.41
CA LEU A 329 -3.64 4.99 -30.54
C LEU A 329 -2.13 5.22 -30.31
N PRO A 330 -1.31 5.57 -31.33
CA PRO A 330 0.11 5.86 -31.12
C PRO A 330 0.36 6.99 -30.13
N GLU A 331 -0.47 8.04 -30.17
CA GLU A 331 -0.37 9.18 -29.25
C GLU A 331 -0.77 8.79 -27.82
N MET A 332 -1.86 8.02 -27.66
CA MET A 332 -2.26 7.48 -26.35
C MET A 332 -1.15 6.65 -25.71
N ILE A 333 -0.53 5.76 -26.49
CA ILE A 333 0.55 4.88 -26.02
C ILE A 333 1.83 5.68 -25.77
N ARG A 334 2.10 6.72 -26.55
CA ARG A 334 3.21 7.65 -26.30
C ARG A 334 3.04 8.35 -24.94
N ARG A 335 1.83 8.84 -24.61
CA ARG A 335 1.55 9.48 -23.31
C ARG A 335 1.69 8.48 -22.15
N LEU A 336 1.14 7.27 -22.28
CA LEU A 336 1.34 6.18 -21.31
C LEU A 336 2.83 5.90 -21.07
N LYS A 337 3.63 5.76 -22.13
CA LYS A 337 5.08 5.48 -22.00
C LYS A 337 5.88 6.64 -21.42
N GLN A 338 5.37 7.87 -21.53
CA GLN A 338 6.03 9.05 -20.99
C GLN A 338 5.78 9.21 -19.51
N ASP A 339 4.52 9.02 -19.08
CA ASP A 339 4.10 9.15 -17.68
C ASP A 339 3.04 8.08 -17.35
N PRO A 340 3.48 6.85 -17.02
CA PRO A 340 2.56 5.76 -16.72
C PRO A 340 1.67 6.07 -15.52
N THR A 341 2.23 6.67 -14.47
CA THR A 341 1.51 6.93 -13.22
C THR A 341 0.37 7.92 -13.43
N ASP A 342 0.64 9.07 -14.07
CA ASP A 342 -0.40 10.06 -14.37
C ASP A 342 -1.41 9.53 -15.38
N TRP A 343 -0.97 8.75 -16.37
CA TRP A 343 -1.88 8.14 -17.34
C TRP A 343 -2.84 7.14 -16.67
N TYR A 344 -2.35 6.30 -15.75
CA TYR A 344 -3.21 5.39 -14.97
C TYR A 344 -4.20 6.19 -14.12
N ALA A 345 -3.74 7.22 -13.42
CA ALA A 345 -4.59 8.08 -12.58
C ALA A 345 -5.69 8.78 -13.39
N ALA A 346 -5.33 9.36 -14.55
CA ALA A 346 -6.28 10.02 -15.45
C ALA A 346 -7.35 9.06 -15.98
N ASN A 347 -7.01 7.78 -16.11
CA ASN A 347 -7.90 6.72 -16.59
C ASN A 347 -8.60 5.93 -15.48
N LYS A 348 -8.49 6.36 -14.22
CA LYS A 348 -9.06 5.69 -13.03
C LYS A 348 -8.58 4.25 -12.89
N LEU A 349 -7.36 3.98 -13.34
CA LEU A 349 -6.62 2.76 -13.08
C LEU A 349 -5.71 2.99 -11.88
N ASP A 350 -5.10 1.92 -11.36
CA ASP A 350 -4.30 1.91 -10.15
C ASP A 350 -2.84 2.37 -10.41
N PRO A 351 -2.46 3.62 -10.10
CA PRO A 351 -1.14 4.15 -10.47
C PRO A 351 0.07 3.44 -9.80
N PRO A 352 0.00 3.04 -8.50
CA PRO A 352 1.04 2.24 -7.85
C PRO A 352 1.57 1.03 -8.63
N VAL A 353 0.73 0.38 -9.45
CA VAL A 353 1.12 -0.79 -10.25
C VAL A 353 2.25 -0.49 -11.24
N VAL A 354 2.27 0.73 -11.77
CA VAL A 354 3.28 1.20 -12.75
C VAL A 354 4.28 2.19 -12.16
N ALA A 355 4.12 2.57 -10.91
CA ALA A 355 4.97 3.55 -10.23
C ALA A 355 6.44 3.11 -10.07
N ALA A 356 6.75 1.82 -10.23
CA ALA A 356 8.12 1.28 -10.25
C ALA A 356 8.57 0.81 -11.65
N SER A 357 7.86 1.23 -12.71
CA SER A 357 8.19 0.87 -14.09
C SER A 357 9.49 1.54 -14.57
N ASP A 358 10.12 1.00 -15.61
CA ASP A 358 11.36 1.57 -16.14
C ASP A 358 11.24 3.08 -16.52
N PRO A 359 10.12 3.57 -17.10
CA PRO A 359 9.90 5.00 -17.32
C PRO A 359 9.97 5.86 -16.04
N GLU A 360 9.40 5.38 -14.94
CA GLU A 360 9.45 6.08 -13.64
C GLU A 360 10.87 6.17 -13.09
N ILE A 361 11.66 5.10 -13.26
CA ILE A 361 13.08 5.09 -12.89
C ILE A 361 13.89 6.05 -13.78
N GLU A 362 13.61 6.12 -15.09
CA GLU A 362 14.22 7.09 -16.00
C GLU A 362 13.84 8.54 -15.64
N GLN A 363 12.56 8.79 -15.30
CA GLN A 363 12.13 10.09 -14.81
C GLN A 363 12.84 10.45 -13.50
N ALA A 364 12.97 9.50 -12.58
CA ALA A 364 13.74 9.68 -11.36
C ALA A 364 15.20 10.03 -11.70
N GLU A 365 15.86 9.31 -12.62
CA GLU A 365 17.22 9.65 -13.08
C GLU A 365 17.31 11.10 -13.59
N ARG A 366 16.33 11.56 -14.37
CA ARG A 366 16.27 12.96 -14.84
C ARG A 366 16.07 13.94 -13.69
N ARG A 367 15.17 13.65 -12.75
CA ARG A 367 14.95 14.46 -11.53
C ARG A 367 16.24 14.55 -10.70
N LEU A 368 16.99 13.45 -10.57
CA LEU A 368 18.27 13.43 -9.85
C LEU A 368 19.36 14.29 -10.49
N LYS A 369 19.29 14.53 -11.82
CA LYS A 369 20.16 15.47 -12.54
C LYS A 369 19.73 16.94 -12.38
N GLY A 370 18.47 17.18 -12.00
CA GLY A 370 17.91 18.50 -11.74
C GLY A 370 18.39 19.15 -10.43
N PRO A 371 17.98 20.41 -10.16
CA PRO A 371 18.24 21.05 -8.88
C PRO A 371 17.49 20.32 -7.75
N LEU A 372 18.09 20.29 -6.57
CA LEU A 372 17.45 19.75 -5.37
C LEU A 372 16.28 20.67 -4.96
N GLU A 373 15.20 20.08 -4.41
CA GLU A 373 14.03 20.83 -3.90
C GLU A 373 14.43 21.93 -2.91
N ARG A 374 15.36 21.60 -2.00
CA ARG A 374 15.98 22.55 -1.09
C ARG A 374 17.42 22.79 -1.47
N SER A 375 17.82 24.06 -1.44
CA SER A 375 19.21 24.42 -1.70
C SER A 375 20.13 23.81 -0.64
N LYS A 376 21.39 23.59 -1.01
CA LYS A 376 22.41 23.12 -0.04
C LYS A 376 22.52 24.07 1.16
N GLU A 377 22.34 25.37 0.94
CA GLU A 377 22.39 26.40 1.97
C GLU A 377 21.22 26.27 2.96
N ASP A 378 20.01 26.01 2.47
CA ASP A 378 18.83 25.80 3.31
C ASP A 378 18.95 24.55 4.19
N VAL A 379 19.49 23.47 3.62
CA VAL A 379 19.78 22.23 4.34
C VAL A 379 20.83 22.50 5.42
N GLU A 380 21.91 23.22 5.10
CA GLU A 380 22.94 23.58 6.09
C GLU A 380 22.39 24.47 7.20
N ALA A 381 21.55 25.44 6.87
CA ALA A 381 20.90 26.33 7.84
C ALA A 381 19.97 25.52 8.78
N ALA A 382 19.20 24.58 8.25
CA ALA A 382 18.36 23.68 9.04
C ALA A 382 19.19 22.82 10.01
N ILE A 383 20.26 22.18 9.53
CA ILE A 383 21.18 21.39 10.35
C ILE A 383 21.82 22.26 11.45
N LYS A 384 22.20 23.50 11.12
CA LYS A 384 22.77 24.45 12.09
C LYS A 384 21.77 24.81 13.19
N ARG A 385 20.51 25.11 12.83
CA ARG A 385 19.42 25.39 13.78
C ARG A 385 19.09 24.21 14.68
N HIS A 386 19.01 23.00 14.10
CA HIS A 386 18.76 21.80 14.89
C HIS A 386 19.91 21.56 15.88
N ARG A 387 21.17 21.65 15.43
CA ARG A 387 22.34 21.53 16.30
C ARG A 387 22.32 22.54 17.44
N SER A 388 22.03 23.83 17.19
CA SER A 388 22.01 24.83 18.28
C SER A 388 20.99 24.52 19.37
N ARG A 389 19.88 23.84 19.03
CA ARG A 389 18.86 23.42 20.00
C ARG A 389 19.25 22.16 20.77
N THR A 390 20.23 21.39 20.29
CA THR A 390 20.60 20.07 20.83
C THR A 390 22.02 20.00 21.37
N LEU A 391 22.72 21.14 21.49
CA LEU A 391 24.08 21.21 22.07
C LEU A 391 24.17 20.73 23.53
N TRP A 392 23.05 20.70 24.25
CA TRP A 392 22.99 20.16 25.60
C TRP A 392 23.20 18.64 25.64
N ALA A 393 22.87 17.90 24.58
CA ALA A 393 22.96 16.44 24.59
C ALA A 393 24.42 15.91 24.73
N PRO A 394 25.42 16.41 23.98
CA PRO A 394 26.82 16.07 24.26
C PRO A 394 27.30 16.48 25.66
N MET A 395 26.75 17.56 26.23
CA MET A 395 27.08 17.96 27.61
C MET A 395 26.51 16.97 28.63
N THR A 396 25.29 16.47 28.39
CA THR A 396 24.70 15.39 29.18
C THR A 396 25.54 14.11 29.08
N ASN A 397 26.02 13.75 27.89
CA ASN A 397 26.96 12.63 27.76
C ASN A 397 28.26 12.84 28.52
N ALA A 398 28.80 14.06 28.52
CA ALA A 398 29.98 14.37 29.33
C ALA A 398 29.72 14.19 30.83
N ALA A 399 28.53 14.58 31.31
CA ALA A 399 28.11 14.36 32.69
C ALA A 399 27.91 12.87 33.02
N LEU A 400 27.31 12.09 32.12
CA LEU A 400 27.20 10.63 32.25
C LEU A 400 28.58 9.95 32.26
N GLY A 401 29.53 10.43 31.45
CA GLY A 401 30.91 9.95 31.48
C GLY A 401 31.57 10.20 32.84
N LEU A 402 31.41 11.40 33.40
CA LEU A 402 31.91 11.71 34.75
C LEU A 402 31.21 10.89 35.84
N TRP A 403 29.92 10.60 35.68
CA TRP A 403 29.18 9.70 36.56
C TRP A 403 29.80 8.29 36.57
N LEU A 404 30.07 7.72 35.38
CA LEU A 404 30.74 6.42 35.24
C LEU A 404 32.14 6.40 35.87
N VAL A 405 32.90 7.51 35.82
CA VAL A 405 34.21 7.59 36.49
C VAL A 405 34.09 7.41 38.01
N THR A 406 33.00 7.87 38.62
CA THR A 406 32.79 7.79 40.07
C THR A 406 32.01 6.54 40.50
N SER A 407 31.30 5.89 39.58
CA SER A 407 30.43 4.74 39.84
C SER A 407 31.15 3.57 40.54
N PRO A 408 32.35 3.12 40.12
CA PRO A 408 33.00 1.97 40.72
C PRO A 408 33.27 2.12 42.22
N MET A 409 33.53 3.35 42.68
CA MET A 409 33.78 3.66 44.08
C MET A 409 32.48 3.73 44.90
N THR A 410 31.36 4.09 44.28
CA THR A 410 30.08 4.22 44.99
C THR A 410 29.31 2.90 45.06
N VAL A 411 29.49 2.03 44.06
CA VAL A 411 28.90 0.68 44.03
C VAL A 411 29.82 -0.43 44.58
N GLY A 412 31.02 -0.07 45.05
CA GLY A 412 31.94 -0.99 45.72
C GLY A 412 32.62 -2.01 44.79
N LEU A 413 32.92 -1.66 43.54
CA LEU A 413 33.55 -2.60 42.59
C LEU A 413 35.00 -2.95 42.94
N PHE A 414 35.68 -2.12 43.72
CA PHE A 414 37.04 -2.39 44.20
C PHE A 414 37.07 -3.02 45.60
N ASP A 415 35.92 -3.18 46.23
CA ASP A 415 35.83 -3.76 47.56
C ASP A 415 35.98 -5.29 47.49
N PRO A 416 36.58 -5.94 48.49
CA PRO A 416 36.61 -7.40 48.57
C PRO A 416 35.19 -7.98 48.64
N VAL A 417 34.86 -8.87 47.70
CA VAL A 417 33.54 -9.50 47.63
C VAL A 417 33.68 -11.03 47.63
N ALA A 418 32.97 -11.68 48.54
CA ALA A 418 32.69 -13.10 48.49
C ALA A 418 31.32 -13.31 47.86
N ALA A 419 31.30 -13.70 46.57
CA ALA A 419 30.07 -14.00 45.84
C ALA A 419 30.00 -15.48 45.49
N ALA A 420 28.78 -16.02 45.49
CA ALA A 420 28.54 -17.37 44.99
C ALA A 420 28.88 -17.48 43.49
N ILE A 421 29.16 -18.70 43.03
CA ILE A 421 29.38 -18.97 41.62
C ILE A 421 28.06 -18.73 40.87
N PRO A 422 28.05 -17.95 39.78
CA PRO A 422 26.83 -17.69 39.01
C PRO A 422 26.16 -19.00 38.56
N PRO A 423 24.83 -19.16 38.72
CA PRO A 423 24.13 -20.41 38.42
C PRO A 423 24.28 -20.93 36.98
N ALA A 424 24.39 -20.00 36.02
CA ALA A 424 24.48 -20.31 34.59
C ALA A 424 25.92 -20.40 34.08
N LEU A 425 26.93 -20.38 34.96
CA LEU A 425 28.32 -20.43 34.53
C LEU A 425 28.72 -21.87 34.15
N GLY A 426 29.22 -22.04 32.92
CA GLY A 426 29.70 -23.33 32.40
C GLY A 426 31.22 -23.44 32.22
N HIS A 427 31.97 -22.38 32.46
CA HIS A 427 33.41 -22.30 32.23
C HIS A 427 34.13 -21.58 33.38
N ALA A 428 35.46 -21.73 33.44
CA ALA A 428 36.26 -21.11 34.48
C ALA A 428 36.43 -19.60 34.21
N ILE A 429 36.08 -18.78 35.19
CA ILE A 429 36.24 -17.31 35.16
C ILE A 429 37.14 -16.84 36.30
N ALA A 430 37.63 -15.61 36.19
CA ALA A 430 38.45 -14.99 37.22
C ALA A 430 37.70 -14.84 38.56
N GLU A 431 38.44 -14.73 39.67
CA GLU A 431 37.84 -14.52 40.99
C GLU A 431 36.97 -13.24 41.03
N PRO A 432 35.91 -13.20 41.86
CA PRO A 432 34.99 -12.05 41.96
C PRO A 432 35.67 -10.67 42.02
N GLN A 433 36.74 -10.57 42.81
CA GLN A 433 37.50 -9.33 42.99
C GLN A 433 38.14 -8.82 41.70
N PHE A 434 38.73 -9.70 40.89
CA PHE A 434 39.35 -9.30 39.62
C PHE A 434 38.32 -8.96 38.55
N ARG A 435 37.18 -9.65 38.57
CA ARG A 435 36.04 -9.37 37.68
C ARG A 435 35.46 -7.98 37.93
N ASN A 436 35.11 -7.67 39.18
CA ASN A 436 34.57 -6.36 39.54
C ASN A 436 35.61 -5.25 39.37
N ALA A 437 36.87 -5.47 39.75
CA ALA A 437 37.92 -4.48 39.56
C ALA A 437 38.17 -4.21 38.06
N GLY A 438 38.15 -5.25 37.22
CA GLY A 438 38.25 -5.14 35.77
C GLY A 438 37.10 -4.31 35.18
N LEU A 439 35.86 -4.57 35.61
CA LEU A 439 34.71 -3.73 35.24
C LEU A 439 34.89 -2.29 35.72
N GLY A 440 35.32 -2.07 36.96
CA GLY A 440 35.52 -0.73 37.50
C GLY A 440 36.56 0.09 36.74
N VAL A 441 37.67 -0.54 36.32
CA VAL A 441 38.64 0.09 35.41
C VAL A 441 38.01 0.39 34.05
N SER A 442 37.21 -0.53 33.50
CA SER A 442 36.49 -0.32 32.24
C SER A 442 35.50 0.86 32.34
N GLU A 443 34.75 1.00 33.43
CA GLU A 443 33.84 2.12 33.68
C GLU A 443 34.59 3.46 33.73
N ILE A 444 35.72 3.53 34.45
CA ILE A 444 36.54 4.75 34.53
C ILE A 444 37.08 5.14 33.15
N VAL A 445 37.67 4.19 32.43
CA VAL A 445 38.24 4.45 31.10
C VAL A 445 37.14 4.86 30.13
N SER A 446 36.02 4.14 30.11
CA SER A 446 34.88 4.45 29.24
C SER A 446 34.29 5.80 29.57
N GLY A 447 34.14 6.13 30.86
CA GLY A 447 33.63 7.42 31.33
C GLY A 447 34.50 8.60 30.89
N LEU A 448 35.82 8.50 31.08
CA LEU A 448 36.77 9.52 30.60
C LEU A 448 36.72 9.70 29.09
N LEU A 449 36.70 8.60 28.33
CA LEU A 449 36.62 8.64 26.87
C LEU A 449 35.29 9.25 26.39
N VAL A 450 34.16 8.87 27.02
CA VAL A 450 32.85 9.45 26.72
C VAL A 450 32.87 10.97 26.98
N THR A 451 33.42 11.43 28.10
CA THR A 451 33.55 12.86 28.40
C THR A 451 34.36 13.60 27.34
N VAL A 452 35.54 13.08 26.98
CA VAL A 452 36.42 13.71 25.98
C VAL A 452 35.74 13.75 24.60
N PHE A 453 35.22 12.61 24.14
CA PHE A 453 34.64 12.51 22.80
C PHE A 453 33.30 13.25 22.67
N ALA A 454 32.48 13.28 23.72
CA ALA A 454 31.23 14.04 23.69
C ALA A 454 31.51 15.55 23.58
N LEU A 455 32.45 16.09 24.36
CA LEU A 455 32.86 17.50 24.29
C LEU A 455 33.51 17.84 22.94
N MET A 456 34.36 16.94 22.40
CA MET A 456 34.95 17.09 21.08
C MET A 456 33.88 17.10 19.96
N GLY A 457 32.88 16.23 20.09
CA GLY A 457 31.74 16.11 19.18
C GLY A 457 30.84 17.35 19.15
N MET A 458 30.95 18.26 20.12
CA MET A 458 30.29 19.57 20.06
C MET A 458 30.79 20.41 18.89
N SER A 459 32.02 20.21 18.40
CA SER A 459 32.58 20.95 17.26
C SER A 459 31.99 20.52 15.92
N ARG A 460 31.78 21.47 14.98
CA ARG A 460 31.27 21.16 13.63
C ARG A 460 32.21 20.23 12.85
N ARG A 461 33.51 20.34 13.08
CA ARG A 461 34.54 19.56 12.35
C ARG A 461 34.57 18.09 12.76
N TRP A 462 34.23 17.78 14.00
CA TRP A 462 34.43 16.47 14.61
C TRP A 462 33.12 15.73 14.89
N ARG A 463 32.05 16.04 14.14
CA ARG A 463 30.72 15.44 14.36
C ARG A 463 30.72 13.92 14.28
N TRP A 464 31.57 13.34 13.45
CA TRP A 464 31.68 11.88 13.33
C TRP A 464 32.12 11.20 14.64
N VAL A 465 32.78 11.93 15.55
CA VAL A 465 33.21 11.44 16.88
C VAL A 465 32.00 11.03 17.74
N GLN A 466 30.81 11.56 17.46
CA GLN A 466 29.58 11.11 18.13
C GLN A 466 29.31 9.61 17.92
N TRP A 467 29.70 9.03 16.78
CA TRP A 467 29.61 7.58 16.57
C TRP A 467 30.58 6.82 17.48
N ILE A 468 31.76 7.36 17.78
CA ILE A 468 32.67 6.77 18.77
C ILE A 468 32.01 6.81 20.16
N THR A 469 31.41 7.94 20.53
CA THR A 469 30.67 8.06 21.81
C THR A 469 29.53 7.05 21.91
N ALA A 470 28.76 6.86 20.83
CA ALA A 470 27.70 5.85 20.78
C ALA A 470 28.28 4.42 20.94
N SER A 471 29.36 4.08 20.23
CA SER A 471 30.02 2.77 20.39
C SER A 471 30.53 2.52 21.81
N LEU A 472 31.00 3.56 22.52
CA LEU A 472 31.36 3.45 23.94
C LEU A 472 30.13 3.19 24.81
N GLY A 473 28.98 3.80 24.51
CA GLY A 473 27.72 3.48 25.19
C GLY A 473 27.31 2.01 25.01
N VAL A 474 27.45 1.48 23.78
CA VAL A 474 27.23 0.05 23.49
C VAL A 474 28.20 -0.83 24.28
N TRP A 475 29.48 -0.45 24.38
CA TRP A 475 30.45 -1.16 25.21
C TRP A 475 30.08 -1.16 26.69
N VAL A 476 29.68 0.00 27.24
CA VAL A 476 29.26 0.11 28.65
C VAL A 476 28.11 -0.85 28.95
N MET A 477 27.13 -1.00 28.05
CA MET A 477 26.04 -1.98 28.23
C MET A 477 26.52 -3.43 28.24
N LEU A 478 27.53 -3.75 27.45
CA LEU A 478 28.04 -5.12 27.27
C LEU A 478 29.06 -5.52 28.35
N ALA A 479 29.82 -4.55 28.88
CA ALA A 479 30.94 -4.81 29.79
C ALA A 479 30.54 -5.61 31.05
N PRO A 480 29.43 -5.31 31.78
CA PRO A 480 29.01 -6.11 32.92
C PRO A 480 28.84 -7.61 32.64
N LEU A 481 28.37 -7.95 31.43
CA LEU A 481 28.15 -9.32 30.99
C LEU A 481 29.49 -10.02 30.69
N LEU A 482 30.41 -9.34 30.00
CA LEU A 482 31.74 -9.88 29.67
C LEU A 482 32.59 -10.11 30.92
N PHE A 483 32.55 -9.17 31.87
CA PHE A 483 33.27 -9.30 33.13
C PHE A 483 32.56 -10.23 34.12
N TRP A 484 31.35 -10.70 33.83
CA TRP A 484 30.53 -11.46 34.78
C TRP A 484 30.49 -10.77 36.16
N THR A 485 30.05 -9.52 36.17
CA THR A 485 30.02 -8.71 37.40
C THR A 485 29.23 -9.39 38.49
N THR A 486 29.65 -9.20 39.74
CA THR A 486 28.87 -9.65 40.91
C THR A 486 27.97 -8.56 41.45
N SER A 487 28.12 -7.31 40.97
CA SER A 487 27.32 -6.17 41.40
C SER A 487 26.07 -5.98 40.53
N ALA A 488 24.91 -6.27 41.11
CA ALA A 488 23.62 -6.01 40.48
C ALA A 488 23.40 -4.52 40.18
N ALA A 489 23.94 -3.64 41.04
CA ALA A 489 23.86 -2.19 40.87
C ALA A 489 24.65 -1.73 39.64
N ALA A 490 25.88 -2.22 39.48
CA ALA A 490 26.70 -1.91 38.31
C ALA A 490 26.03 -2.37 37.02
N TYR A 491 25.52 -3.61 36.98
CA TYR A 491 24.79 -4.12 35.81
C TYR A 491 23.59 -3.23 35.42
N ALA A 492 22.80 -2.79 36.40
CA ALA A 492 21.64 -1.93 36.16
C ALA A 492 22.04 -0.52 35.68
N ILE A 493 23.04 0.09 36.31
CA ILE A 493 23.54 1.43 35.97
C ILE A 493 24.14 1.42 34.57
N ASP A 494 25.03 0.48 34.27
CA ASP A 494 25.71 0.41 32.98
C ASP A 494 24.75 0.16 31.82
N THR A 495 23.75 -0.70 32.01
CA THR A 495 22.70 -0.91 31.00
C THR A 495 21.96 0.39 30.69
N LEU A 496 21.54 1.14 31.72
CA LEU A 496 20.79 2.38 31.54
C LEU A 496 21.66 3.52 30.99
N VAL A 497 22.83 3.75 31.59
CA VAL A 497 23.76 4.80 31.22
C VAL A 497 24.28 4.58 29.80
N GLY A 498 24.62 3.35 29.44
CA GLY A 498 25.05 3.04 28.08
C GLY A 498 23.98 3.34 27.02
N MET A 499 22.70 3.00 27.28
CA MET A 499 21.59 3.40 26.40
C MET A 499 21.45 4.91 26.29
N LEU A 500 21.53 5.64 27.40
CA LEU A 500 21.45 7.11 27.41
C LEU A 500 22.62 7.74 26.64
N ILE A 501 23.82 7.17 26.77
CA ILE A 501 25.00 7.62 26.02
C ILE A 501 24.75 7.55 24.52
N VAL A 502 24.21 6.42 24.03
CA VAL A 502 23.85 6.26 22.62
C VAL A 502 22.79 7.28 22.20
N ALA A 503 21.72 7.43 22.99
CA ALA A 503 20.62 8.32 22.68
C ALA A 503 21.07 9.79 22.53
N PHE A 504 21.84 10.31 23.49
CA PHE A 504 22.34 11.68 23.44
C PHE A 504 23.50 11.86 22.44
N ALA A 505 24.16 10.78 22.01
CA ALA A 505 25.23 10.85 21.02
C ALA A 505 24.70 10.97 19.58
N VAL A 506 23.70 10.16 19.19
CA VAL A 506 23.30 10.02 17.78
C VAL A 506 21.81 10.17 17.48
N MET A 507 20.93 10.12 18.49
CA MET A 507 19.47 10.26 18.29
C MET A 507 18.98 11.71 18.47
N VAL A 508 19.49 12.42 19.49
CA VAL A 508 19.11 13.81 19.77
C VAL A 508 19.79 14.83 18.84
N PRO A 509 21.12 14.80 18.63
CA PRO A 509 21.75 15.71 17.67
C PRO A 509 21.48 15.30 16.22
N PRO A 510 21.68 16.21 15.24
CA PRO A 510 21.60 15.84 13.83
C PRO A 510 22.55 14.69 13.52
N THR A 511 22.00 13.56 13.10
CA THR A 511 22.75 12.32 12.93
C THR A 511 23.94 12.51 11.98
N PRO A 512 25.17 12.20 12.40
CA PRO A 512 26.35 12.33 11.56
C PRO A 512 26.32 11.34 10.40
N GLY A 513 26.75 11.78 9.21
CA GLY A 513 26.93 10.91 8.05
C GLY A 513 25.86 11.03 6.98
N ILE A 514 24.70 11.63 7.29
CA ILE A 514 23.63 11.82 6.29
C ILE A 514 24.06 12.82 5.21
N SER A 515 23.83 12.45 3.95
CA SER A 515 24.14 13.26 2.79
C SER A 515 23.19 14.46 2.69
N ARG A 516 23.70 15.59 2.16
CA ARG A 516 22.89 16.82 2.04
C ARG A 516 21.79 16.64 1.00
N ARG A 517 22.05 15.78 -0.01
CA ARG A 517 21.06 15.40 -1.02
C ARG A 517 19.92 14.61 -0.41
N ALA A 518 20.21 13.71 0.53
CA ALA A 518 19.17 12.99 1.25
C ALA A 518 18.28 13.91 2.10
N LEU A 519 18.86 14.94 2.71
CA LEU A 519 18.11 15.91 3.53
C LEU A 519 17.46 17.05 2.72
N ALA A 520 17.70 17.10 1.41
CA ALA A 520 17.19 18.18 0.57
C ALA A 520 15.75 17.97 0.11
N ALA A 521 15.21 16.77 0.30
CA ALA A 521 13.84 16.40 -0.03
C ALA A 521 13.13 15.93 1.24
N ASP A 522 11.85 16.28 1.37
CA ASP A 522 11.03 15.92 2.53
C ASP A 522 10.17 14.66 2.28
N ASP A 523 10.26 14.04 1.09
CA ASP A 523 9.51 12.82 0.72
C ASP A 523 9.85 11.63 1.60
N ASP A 524 8.81 10.97 2.10
CA ASP A 524 8.89 9.89 3.06
C ASP A 524 8.21 8.59 2.60
N ILE A 525 7.50 8.60 1.47
CA ILE A 525 6.86 7.43 0.88
C ILE A 525 7.77 6.82 -0.21
N PRO A 526 8.15 5.53 -0.10
CA PRO A 526 8.93 4.87 -1.15
C PRO A 526 8.24 4.86 -2.52
N LEU A 527 9.02 4.74 -3.59
CA LEU A 527 8.50 4.74 -4.96
C LEU A 527 7.50 3.59 -5.16
N GLY A 528 6.26 3.92 -5.53
CA GLY A 528 5.15 2.97 -5.73
C GLY A 528 4.50 2.43 -4.46
N TRP A 529 4.87 2.95 -3.28
CA TRP A 529 4.19 2.63 -2.03
C TRP A 529 3.05 3.60 -1.75
N THR A 530 2.04 3.16 -1.00
CA THR A 530 0.93 4.01 -0.53
C THR A 530 1.18 4.66 0.83
N TYR A 531 2.11 4.12 1.63
CA TYR A 531 2.44 4.63 2.96
C TYR A 531 3.95 4.57 3.21
N SER A 532 4.39 5.27 4.26
CA SER A 532 5.78 5.20 4.73
C SER A 532 5.94 4.11 5.80
N PRO A 533 6.77 3.07 5.57
CA PRO A 533 7.00 2.02 6.57
C PRO A 533 7.85 2.48 7.76
N SER A 534 8.47 3.66 7.67
CA SER A 534 9.27 4.27 8.74
C SER A 534 8.48 5.22 9.64
N THR A 535 7.16 5.24 9.55
CA THR A 535 6.28 6.04 10.43
C THR A 535 6.49 5.67 11.90
N PHE A 536 6.23 6.63 12.79
CA PHE A 536 6.32 6.37 14.23
C PHE A 536 5.17 5.51 14.72
N THR A 537 3.99 5.60 14.10
CA THR A 537 2.87 4.67 14.34
C THR A 537 3.26 3.21 14.13
N GLN A 538 4.09 2.91 13.11
CA GLN A 538 4.63 1.57 12.87
C GLN A 538 5.75 1.17 13.84
N ARG A 539 6.57 2.12 14.29
CA ARG A 539 7.79 1.84 15.09
C ARG A 539 7.59 1.84 16.61
N ILE A 540 6.71 2.69 17.14
CA ILE A 540 6.41 2.75 18.58
C ILE A 540 6.06 1.37 19.16
N PRO A 541 5.21 0.57 18.50
CA PRO A 541 4.85 -0.73 19.03
C PRO A 541 5.99 -1.73 19.02
N ILE A 542 6.86 -1.68 18.01
CA ILE A 542 8.09 -2.47 17.98
C ILE A 542 8.96 -2.14 19.19
N VAL A 543 9.15 -0.84 19.46
CA VAL A 543 9.92 -0.36 20.62
C VAL A 543 9.25 -0.76 21.94
N ALA A 544 7.92 -0.67 22.04
CA ALA A 544 7.17 -1.06 23.23
C ALA A 544 7.29 -2.58 23.53
N LEU A 545 7.19 -3.41 22.50
CA LEU A 545 7.40 -4.86 22.60
C LEU A 545 8.85 -5.19 22.94
N ALA A 546 9.83 -4.49 22.38
CA ALA A 546 11.23 -4.64 22.75
C ALA A 546 11.50 -4.30 24.24
N PHE A 547 10.78 -3.35 24.83
CA PHE A 547 10.84 -3.12 26.29
C PHE A 547 10.34 -4.32 27.10
N VAL A 548 9.27 -5.00 26.65
CA VAL A 548 8.81 -6.24 27.30
C VAL A 548 9.90 -7.31 27.23
N GLY A 549 10.50 -7.51 26.05
CA GLY A 549 11.63 -8.41 25.85
C GLY A 549 12.82 -8.08 26.73
N LEU A 550 13.18 -6.80 26.84
CA LEU A 550 14.26 -6.30 27.70
C LEU A 550 13.99 -6.63 29.18
N PHE A 551 12.80 -6.35 29.70
CA PHE A 551 12.51 -6.58 31.12
C PHE A 551 12.51 -8.07 31.48
N VAL A 552 11.97 -8.92 30.61
CA VAL A 552 12.00 -10.38 30.79
C VAL A 552 13.44 -10.88 30.73
N SER A 553 14.19 -10.53 29.68
CA SER A 553 15.58 -10.98 29.50
C SER A 553 16.50 -10.49 30.61
N ARG A 554 16.33 -9.23 31.06
CA ARG A 554 17.11 -8.67 32.17
C ARG A 554 16.80 -9.37 33.49
N TYR A 555 15.56 -9.78 33.73
CA TYR A 555 15.19 -10.54 34.92
C TYR A 555 15.81 -11.94 34.92
N LEU A 556 15.76 -12.64 33.77
CA LEU A 556 16.44 -13.92 33.58
C LEU A 556 17.96 -13.79 33.75
N ALA A 557 18.57 -12.76 33.15
CA ALA A 557 20.00 -12.47 33.24
C ALA A 557 20.45 -12.20 34.68
N ALA A 558 19.62 -11.49 35.47
CA ALA A 558 19.90 -11.24 36.88
C ALA A 558 20.03 -12.55 37.67
N PHE A 559 19.18 -13.55 37.42
CA PHE A 559 19.33 -14.87 38.03
C PHE A 559 20.58 -15.60 37.53
N GLN A 560 20.85 -15.60 36.22
CA GLN A 560 22.00 -16.26 35.63
C GLN A 560 23.35 -15.74 36.16
N MET A 561 23.42 -14.44 36.42
CA MET A 561 24.60 -13.78 37.01
C MET A 561 24.66 -13.89 38.53
N GLY A 562 23.65 -14.49 39.18
CA GLY A 562 23.60 -14.67 40.64
C GLY A 562 23.17 -13.43 41.42
N HIS A 563 22.48 -12.48 40.78
CA HIS A 563 21.92 -11.29 41.43
C HIS A 563 20.52 -11.53 42.03
N ALA A 564 19.86 -12.61 41.63
CA ALA A 564 18.56 -13.03 42.15
C ALA A 564 18.63 -14.49 42.61
N ASP A 565 17.95 -14.80 43.72
CA ASP A 565 17.98 -16.12 44.36
C ASP A 565 17.05 -17.16 43.71
N GLY A 566 16.18 -16.73 42.79
CA GLY A 566 15.21 -17.61 42.12
C GLY A 566 14.44 -16.90 41.02
N LEU A 567 13.80 -17.70 40.17
CA LEU A 567 12.93 -17.21 39.10
C LEU A 567 11.47 -17.52 39.38
N TRP A 568 10.59 -16.66 38.89
CA TRP A 568 9.16 -16.91 38.87
C TRP A 568 8.76 -17.71 37.63
N ASP A 569 8.26 -18.93 37.82
CA ASP A 569 7.62 -19.73 36.77
C ASP A 569 6.36 -20.42 37.35
N PRO A 570 5.15 -19.97 36.98
CA PRO A 570 3.91 -20.48 37.56
C PRO A 570 3.38 -21.74 36.85
N PHE A 571 3.89 -22.09 35.67
CA PHE A 571 3.30 -23.12 34.82
C PHE A 571 4.17 -24.38 34.69
N PHE A 572 5.50 -24.25 34.70
CA PHE A 572 6.39 -25.36 34.39
C PHE A 572 7.28 -25.77 35.58
N GLY A 573 7.30 -27.06 35.87
CA GLY A 573 8.18 -27.67 36.87
C GLY A 573 9.62 -27.86 36.36
N PRO A 574 10.57 -28.20 37.25
CA PRO A 574 12.00 -28.32 36.92
C PRO A 574 12.35 -29.56 36.07
N GLY A 575 11.37 -30.41 35.75
CA GLY A 575 11.61 -31.69 35.09
C GLY A 575 12.51 -32.57 35.95
N GLY A 576 13.65 -33.00 35.38
CA GLY A 576 14.68 -33.76 36.09
C GLY A 576 15.83 -32.94 36.69
N ALA A 577 15.81 -31.61 36.54
CA ALA A 577 16.90 -30.75 36.99
C ALA A 577 16.84 -30.47 38.51
N PRO A 578 17.98 -30.34 39.20
CA PRO A 578 18.04 -30.08 40.64
C PRO A 578 17.81 -28.58 40.97
N VAL A 579 16.69 -28.02 40.50
CA VAL A 579 16.31 -26.61 40.64
C VAL A 579 14.81 -26.47 40.98
N ARG A 580 14.31 -25.25 41.20
CA ARG A 580 12.96 -25.05 41.77
C ARG A 580 11.85 -25.14 40.72
N ASN A 581 12.11 -24.71 39.49
CA ASN A 581 11.11 -24.64 38.43
C ASN A 581 11.70 -24.74 37.02
N GLY A 582 10.84 -24.73 36.01
CA GLY A 582 11.20 -24.91 34.60
C GLY A 582 12.08 -23.79 34.05
N SER A 583 11.78 -22.53 34.33
CA SER A 583 12.64 -21.40 33.95
C SER A 583 14.07 -21.55 34.48
N GLU A 584 14.24 -21.88 35.77
CA GLU A 584 15.57 -22.13 36.34
C GLU A 584 16.30 -23.30 35.64
N ALA A 585 15.58 -24.37 35.28
CA ALA A 585 16.14 -25.54 34.60
C ALA A 585 16.65 -25.19 33.20
N VAL A 586 15.92 -24.35 32.47
CA VAL A 586 16.30 -23.92 31.12
C VAL A 586 17.51 -22.98 31.14
N VAL A 587 17.49 -21.94 31.98
CA VAL A 587 18.57 -20.93 32.00
C VAL A 587 19.85 -21.40 32.70
N THR A 588 19.83 -22.59 33.31
CA THR A 588 21.03 -23.25 33.88
C THR A 588 21.38 -24.56 33.16
N SER A 589 20.74 -24.81 32.02
CA SER A 589 20.97 -25.97 31.16
C SER A 589 22.39 -25.98 30.58
N TRP A 590 22.82 -27.14 30.07
CA TRP A 590 24.11 -27.27 29.41
C TRP A 590 24.26 -26.37 28.18
N VAL A 591 23.15 -26.08 27.49
CA VAL A 591 23.12 -25.16 26.34
C VAL A 591 23.40 -23.74 26.80
N SER A 592 22.70 -23.29 27.83
CA SER A 592 22.86 -21.95 28.41
C SER A 592 24.28 -21.75 28.96
N LYS A 593 24.80 -22.74 29.68
CA LYS A 593 26.17 -22.79 30.21
C LYS A 593 27.26 -22.82 29.13
N GLY A 594 26.91 -23.18 27.89
CA GLY A 594 27.83 -23.21 26.76
C GLY A 594 28.22 -21.82 26.24
N PHE A 595 27.47 -20.77 26.59
CA PHE A 595 27.76 -19.42 26.13
C PHE A 595 28.87 -18.74 26.95
N PRO A 596 29.69 -17.86 26.33
CA PRO A 596 30.75 -17.14 27.04
C PRO A 596 30.22 -16.09 28.03
N ILE A 597 29.00 -15.60 27.80
CA ILE A 597 28.24 -14.68 28.67
C ILE A 597 26.86 -15.27 28.94
N ALA A 598 26.15 -14.76 29.94
CA ALA A 598 24.75 -15.13 30.19
C ALA A 598 23.90 -14.92 28.91
N ASP A 599 23.23 -15.98 28.43
CA ASP A 599 22.45 -15.95 27.19
C ASP A 599 21.25 -14.99 27.29
N ALA A 600 20.55 -14.95 28.43
CA ALA A 600 19.51 -13.96 28.67
C ALA A 600 20.08 -12.54 28.80
N GLY A 601 21.34 -12.42 29.25
CA GLY A 601 22.08 -11.15 29.23
C GLY A 601 22.33 -10.65 27.81
N LEU A 602 22.76 -11.54 26.91
CA LEU A 602 22.89 -11.25 25.48
C LEU A 602 21.55 -10.87 24.85
N GLY A 603 20.46 -11.55 25.23
CA GLY A 603 19.09 -11.18 24.84
C GLY A 603 18.70 -9.78 25.31
N ALA A 604 18.95 -9.44 26.58
CA ALA A 604 18.69 -8.10 27.12
C ALA A 604 19.50 -7.02 26.37
N PHE A 605 20.77 -7.29 26.08
CA PHE A 605 21.61 -6.40 25.28
C PHE A 605 21.03 -6.19 23.86
N ALA A 606 20.59 -7.25 23.20
CA ALA A 606 19.98 -7.16 21.87
C ALA A 606 18.68 -6.33 21.88
N TYR A 607 17.79 -6.53 22.86
CA TYR A 607 16.59 -5.70 22.98
C TYR A 607 16.89 -4.23 23.27
N CYS A 608 17.95 -3.90 24.03
CA CYS A 608 18.38 -2.52 24.16
C CYS A 608 18.81 -1.93 22.80
N LEU A 609 19.51 -2.71 21.95
CA LEU A 609 19.84 -2.27 20.60
C LEU A 609 18.58 -2.12 19.73
N ASP A 610 17.60 -3.01 19.85
CA ASP A 610 16.31 -2.89 19.14
C ASP A 610 15.56 -1.61 19.53
N ILE A 611 15.53 -1.26 20.82
CA ILE A 611 14.92 -0.02 21.31
C ILE A 611 15.62 1.20 20.70
N LEU A 612 16.96 1.23 20.74
CA LEU A 612 17.76 2.34 20.21
C LEU A 612 17.62 2.46 18.68
N ALA A 613 17.71 1.34 17.97
CA ALA A 613 17.59 1.26 16.51
C ALA A 613 16.14 1.49 16.02
N GLY A 614 15.13 1.13 16.79
CA GLY A 614 13.73 1.42 16.49
C GLY A 614 13.40 2.91 16.65
N ALA A 615 13.96 3.56 17.67
CA ALA A 615 13.70 4.96 17.99
C ALA A 615 14.51 5.96 17.14
N ILE A 616 15.65 5.57 16.58
CA ILE A 616 16.49 6.47 15.78
C ILE A 616 15.88 6.78 14.40
N GLY A 617 16.00 8.04 13.97
CA GLY A 617 15.59 8.51 12.65
C GLY A 617 14.13 8.95 12.53
N ASP A 618 13.83 9.62 11.43
CA ASP A 618 12.50 10.08 11.05
C ASP A 618 11.83 9.13 10.04
N ARG A 619 10.69 9.56 9.47
CA ARG A 619 9.93 8.78 8.47
C ARG A 619 10.70 8.54 7.16
N ARG A 620 11.85 9.19 6.98
CA ARG A 620 12.69 9.08 5.78
C ARG A 620 13.86 8.13 6.03
N ARG A 621 13.96 7.49 7.20
CA ARG A 621 15.13 6.69 7.58
C ARG A 621 15.42 5.54 6.63
N TRP A 622 14.40 4.95 6.00
CA TRP A 622 14.56 3.93 4.95
C TRP A 622 15.47 4.36 3.80
N ARG A 623 15.54 5.66 3.49
CA ARG A 623 16.44 6.25 2.49
C ARG A 623 17.58 7.10 3.05
N THR A 624 17.42 7.74 4.21
CA THR A 624 18.45 8.61 4.78
C THR A 624 19.51 7.81 5.55
N MET A 625 19.14 6.65 6.10
CA MET A 625 20.02 5.75 6.85
C MET A 625 19.76 4.26 6.52
N PRO A 626 19.91 3.83 5.25
CA PRO A 626 19.61 2.46 4.81
C PRO A 626 20.32 1.38 5.64
N TRP A 627 21.60 1.57 5.96
CA TRP A 627 22.38 0.63 6.74
C TRP A 627 21.79 0.36 8.14
N MET A 628 21.16 1.37 8.74
CA MET A 628 20.60 1.26 10.09
C MET A 628 19.27 0.53 10.10
N VAL A 629 18.45 0.73 9.07
CA VAL A 629 17.22 -0.05 8.86
C VAL A 629 17.56 -1.52 8.62
N LEU A 630 18.58 -1.80 7.80
CA LEU A 630 19.02 -3.17 7.55
C LEU A 630 19.64 -3.81 8.79
N LEU A 631 20.39 -3.06 9.61
CA LEU A 631 20.86 -3.52 10.91
C LEU A 631 19.69 -3.82 11.85
N PHE A 632 18.67 -2.97 11.90
CA PHE A 632 17.48 -3.17 12.71
C PHE A 632 16.72 -4.44 12.30
N GLY A 633 16.48 -4.64 11.00
CA GLY A 633 15.90 -5.89 10.49
C GLY A 633 16.77 -7.12 10.78
N LEU A 634 18.10 -6.99 10.70
CA LEU A 634 19.06 -8.04 11.05
C LEU A 634 19.06 -8.38 12.54
N LEU A 635 18.78 -7.41 13.41
CA LEU A 635 18.65 -7.66 14.84
C LEU A 635 17.34 -8.39 15.13
N ILE A 636 16.21 -7.99 14.53
CA ILE A 636 14.91 -8.60 14.83
C ILE A 636 14.74 -10.00 14.21
N ILE A 637 15.01 -10.15 12.90
CA ILE A 637 14.61 -11.35 12.16
C ILE A 637 15.47 -12.58 12.57
N PRO A 638 16.81 -12.58 12.41
CA PRO A 638 17.67 -13.63 12.92
C PRO A 638 17.53 -13.92 14.42
N LEU A 639 17.42 -12.90 15.27
CA LEU A 639 17.28 -13.10 16.71
C LEU A 639 15.94 -13.75 17.05
N GLY A 640 14.87 -13.44 16.30
CA GLY A 640 13.61 -14.15 16.36
C GLY A 640 13.78 -15.64 16.08
N VAL A 641 14.49 -16.00 15.01
CA VAL A 641 14.80 -17.40 14.68
C VAL A 641 15.60 -18.07 15.80
N VAL A 642 16.61 -17.40 16.37
CA VAL A 642 17.38 -17.91 17.51
C VAL A 642 16.49 -18.11 18.73
N SER A 643 15.62 -17.15 19.05
CA SER A 643 14.71 -17.21 20.19
C SER A 643 13.73 -18.39 20.06
N VAL A 644 13.15 -18.60 18.87
CA VAL A 644 12.27 -19.75 18.59
C VAL A 644 13.06 -21.06 18.66
N SER A 645 14.31 -21.07 18.18
CA SER A 645 15.18 -22.26 18.26
C SER A 645 15.43 -22.69 19.71
N PHE A 646 15.58 -21.74 20.65
CA PHE A 646 15.68 -22.05 22.08
C PHE A 646 14.40 -22.68 22.65
N ILE A 647 13.22 -22.31 22.16
CA ILE A 647 11.95 -22.96 22.55
C ILE A 647 11.87 -24.36 21.94
N ILE A 648 12.30 -24.53 20.70
CA ILE A 648 12.29 -25.83 20.00
C ILE A 648 13.11 -26.88 20.77
N ILE A 649 14.28 -26.51 21.29
CA ILE A 649 15.17 -27.46 21.97
C ILE A 649 14.77 -27.78 23.42
N GLN A 650 13.89 -26.99 24.04
CA GLN A 650 13.56 -27.12 25.46
C GLN A 650 13.02 -28.51 25.86
N PRO A 651 11.92 -29.02 25.29
CA PRO A 651 11.46 -30.38 25.61
C PRO A 651 12.41 -31.51 25.17
N PRO A 652 12.91 -31.55 23.91
CA PRO A 652 13.67 -32.70 23.42
C PRO A 652 15.11 -32.80 23.97
N LEU A 653 15.75 -31.66 24.29
CA LEU A 653 17.17 -31.63 24.71
C LEU A 653 17.38 -31.22 26.18
N ILE A 654 16.51 -30.35 26.73
CA ILE A 654 16.65 -29.87 28.11
C ILE A 654 15.73 -30.67 29.06
N GLY A 655 14.55 -31.07 28.59
CA GLY A 655 13.56 -31.79 29.40
C GLY A 655 12.75 -30.88 30.34
N ALA A 656 12.77 -29.57 30.12
CA ALA A 656 11.99 -28.58 30.86
C ALA A 656 11.52 -27.45 29.94
N LEU A 657 10.43 -26.77 30.32
CA LEU A 657 9.89 -25.61 29.62
C LEU A 657 10.04 -24.36 30.50
N CYS A 658 10.18 -23.20 29.87
CA CYS A 658 10.38 -21.92 30.55
C CYS A 658 9.27 -20.93 30.16
N THR A 659 8.42 -20.55 31.13
CA THR A 659 7.31 -19.61 30.90
C THR A 659 7.81 -18.27 30.32
N LEU A 660 8.83 -17.71 30.95
CA LEU A 660 9.39 -16.41 30.57
C LEU A 660 10.05 -16.44 29.18
N CYS A 661 10.68 -17.56 28.83
CA CYS A 661 11.31 -17.76 27.53
C CYS A 661 10.25 -17.84 26.41
N ILE A 662 9.13 -18.52 26.66
CA ILE A 662 8.01 -18.58 25.71
C ILE A 662 7.42 -17.19 25.50
N LEU A 663 7.21 -16.42 26.58
CA LEU A 663 6.75 -15.04 26.49
C LEU A 663 7.70 -14.18 25.65
N GLN A 664 9.01 -14.29 25.90
CA GLN A 664 10.04 -13.59 25.13
C GLN A 664 10.03 -13.99 23.65
N ALA A 665 9.98 -15.28 23.34
CA ALA A 665 9.93 -15.77 21.96
C ALA A 665 8.65 -15.29 21.25
N ALA A 666 7.51 -15.28 21.93
CA ALA A 666 6.26 -14.74 21.38
C ALA A 666 6.38 -13.24 21.04
N VAL A 667 6.99 -12.45 21.92
CA VAL A 667 7.28 -11.02 21.66
C VAL A 667 8.13 -10.88 20.39
N THR A 668 9.25 -11.60 20.28
CA THR A 668 10.15 -11.47 19.12
C THR A 668 9.49 -11.93 17.81
N VAL A 669 8.69 -13.01 17.84
CA VAL A 669 7.97 -13.48 16.65
C VAL A 669 6.96 -12.46 16.18
N VAL A 670 6.26 -11.76 17.08
CA VAL A 670 5.34 -10.67 16.75
C VAL A 670 6.07 -9.47 16.15
N LEU A 671 7.33 -9.21 16.52
CA LEU A 671 8.12 -8.10 15.95
C LEU A 671 8.49 -8.29 14.47
N ILE A 672 8.66 -9.54 14.03
CA ILE A 672 9.09 -9.88 12.67
C ILE A 672 8.22 -9.18 11.61
N PRO A 673 6.90 -9.39 11.53
CA PRO A 673 6.09 -8.84 10.45
C PRO A 673 6.13 -7.31 10.37
N TYR A 674 6.21 -6.60 11.51
CA TYR A 674 6.33 -5.13 11.53
C TYR A 674 7.68 -4.59 11.05
N SER A 675 8.74 -5.42 11.05
CA SER A 675 10.07 -4.99 10.63
C SER A 675 10.35 -5.21 9.13
N VAL A 676 9.62 -6.13 8.48
CA VAL A 676 9.93 -6.58 7.12
C VAL A 676 9.63 -5.51 6.08
N ASP A 677 8.55 -4.76 6.24
CA ASP A 677 8.14 -3.70 5.29
C ASP A 677 9.26 -2.68 5.11
N GLU A 678 9.85 -2.24 6.23
CA GLU A 678 10.89 -1.22 6.20
C GLU A 678 12.18 -1.74 5.55
N VAL A 679 12.54 -2.99 5.84
CA VAL A 679 13.67 -3.67 5.20
C VAL A 679 13.46 -3.77 3.69
N LEU A 680 12.27 -4.18 3.26
CA LEU A 680 11.94 -4.31 1.84
C LEU A 680 11.98 -2.95 1.13
N ALA A 681 11.37 -1.92 1.71
CA ALA A 681 11.39 -0.57 1.17
C ALA A 681 12.82 -0.04 1.01
N THR A 682 13.69 -0.29 1.99
CA THR A 682 15.12 0.06 1.90
C THR A 682 15.84 -0.71 0.80
N ILE A 683 15.58 -2.00 0.62
CA ILE A 683 16.20 -2.81 -0.45
C ILE A 683 15.74 -2.31 -1.82
N GLN A 684 14.43 -2.11 -2.02
CA GLN A 684 13.86 -1.58 -3.26
C GLN A 684 14.42 -0.20 -3.57
N TYR A 685 14.56 0.66 -2.56
CA TYR A 685 15.17 1.98 -2.70
C TYR A 685 16.63 1.90 -3.16
N LEU A 686 17.46 1.09 -2.50
CA LEU A 686 18.87 0.96 -2.86
C LEU A 686 19.02 0.42 -4.29
N TRP A 687 18.16 -0.53 -4.69
CA TRP A 687 18.13 -1.05 -6.04
C TRP A 687 17.70 0.01 -7.06
N GLY A 688 16.60 0.72 -6.82
CA GLY A 688 16.10 1.80 -7.69
C GLY A 688 17.08 2.96 -7.81
N ALA A 689 17.67 3.40 -6.70
CA ALA A 689 18.67 4.48 -6.69
C ALA A 689 19.94 4.08 -7.47
N THR A 690 20.36 2.81 -7.40
CA THR A 690 21.49 2.31 -8.18
C THR A 690 21.17 2.28 -9.68
N ARG A 691 19.94 1.87 -10.06
CA ARG A 691 19.49 1.93 -11.46
C ARG A 691 19.38 3.38 -11.96
N ALA A 692 18.99 4.31 -11.10
CA ALA A 692 18.97 5.75 -11.39
C ALA A 692 20.36 6.44 -11.34
N GLY A 693 21.45 5.66 -11.25
CA GLY A 693 22.83 6.15 -11.38
C GLY A 693 23.51 6.62 -10.08
N GLU A 694 22.90 6.45 -8.90
CA GLU A 694 23.55 6.74 -7.62
C GLU A 694 24.51 5.62 -7.19
N PRO A 695 25.68 5.93 -6.61
CA PRO A 695 26.64 4.92 -6.17
C PRO A 695 26.16 4.19 -4.92
N PHE A 696 25.92 2.87 -5.05
CA PHE A 696 25.38 1.99 -4.00
C PHE A 696 25.98 2.21 -2.61
N TRP A 697 27.31 2.10 -2.46
CA TRP A 697 27.96 2.19 -1.14
C TRP A 697 27.82 3.56 -0.47
N ARG A 698 27.79 4.64 -1.26
CA ARG A 698 27.59 5.98 -0.72
C ARG A 698 26.14 6.13 -0.24
N THR A 699 25.19 5.66 -1.04
CA THR A 699 23.76 5.69 -0.71
C THR A 699 23.45 4.81 0.51
N PHE A 700 24.07 3.64 0.61
CA PHE A 700 23.94 2.73 1.75
C PHE A 700 24.36 3.39 3.08
N TRP A 701 25.54 4.02 3.12
CA TRP A 701 26.08 4.62 4.35
C TRP A 701 25.55 6.02 4.67
N MET A 702 25.32 6.85 3.65
CA MET A 702 25.01 8.27 3.82
C MET A 702 23.57 8.63 3.43
N GLY A 703 22.80 7.68 2.92
CA GLY A 703 21.49 7.93 2.32
C GLY A 703 21.56 8.70 1.01
N GLY A 704 20.46 8.66 0.26
CA GLY A 704 20.36 9.29 -1.05
C GLY A 704 19.11 10.17 -1.22
N PRO A 705 18.98 10.80 -2.39
CA PRO A 705 17.84 11.63 -2.75
C PRO A 705 16.54 10.81 -2.84
N ALA A 706 15.39 11.49 -2.84
CA ALA A 706 14.10 10.89 -3.07
C ALA A 706 13.94 10.46 -4.54
N LEU A 707 13.23 9.35 -4.76
CA LEU A 707 12.88 8.83 -6.10
C LEU A 707 11.41 9.12 -6.47
N SER A 708 10.60 9.54 -5.50
CA SER A 708 9.19 9.91 -5.60
C SER A 708 8.99 11.31 -5.00
N GLU A 709 7.89 11.97 -5.35
CA GLU A 709 7.49 13.28 -4.78
C GLU A 709 6.35 13.11 -3.74
N ASN A 710 6.24 11.91 -3.17
CA ASN A 710 5.13 11.51 -2.32
C ASN A 710 5.47 11.71 -0.84
N GLN A 711 4.55 12.38 -0.15
CA GLN A 711 4.63 12.65 1.28
C GLN A 711 3.38 12.15 2.00
N THR A 712 3.59 11.60 3.19
CA THR A 712 2.51 11.14 4.07
C THR A 712 1.64 12.33 4.48
N PRO A 713 0.31 12.29 4.26
CA PRO A 713 -0.56 13.41 4.59
C PRO A 713 -0.67 13.61 6.11
N GLY A 714 0.01 14.63 6.62
CA GLY A 714 -0.15 15.15 7.99
C GLY A 714 0.82 14.60 9.06
N ALA A 715 0.64 15.08 10.28
CA ALA A 715 1.39 14.65 11.46
C ALA A 715 0.85 13.31 11.99
N ASP A 716 1.75 12.35 12.16
CA ASP A 716 1.51 10.93 12.44
C ASP A 716 1.03 10.69 13.88
N LEU A 717 1.55 11.44 14.86
CA LEU A 717 1.23 11.28 16.28
C LEU A 717 0.21 12.27 16.82
N ASP A 718 -0.24 13.26 16.03
CA ASP A 718 -1.21 14.28 16.46
C ASP A 718 -2.67 13.77 16.40
N ARG A 719 -2.86 12.45 16.35
CA ARG A 719 -4.14 11.74 16.25
C ARG A 719 -4.55 11.15 17.60
N PRO A 720 -5.84 10.83 17.83
CA PRO A 720 -6.30 10.18 19.05
C PRO A 720 -5.54 8.86 19.31
N ALA A 721 -5.15 8.60 20.56
CA ALA A 721 -4.37 7.41 20.92
C ALA A 721 -5.02 6.08 20.50
N PHE A 722 -6.35 6.03 20.45
CA PHE A 722 -7.10 4.87 19.97
C PHE A 722 -6.89 4.62 18.47
N GLU A 723 -6.83 5.67 17.64
CA GLU A 723 -6.57 5.51 16.20
C GLU A 723 -5.14 5.03 15.95
N VAL A 724 -4.17 5.56 16.70
CA VAL A 724 -2.77 5.09 16.69
C VAL A 724 -2.68 3.62 17.11
N LEU A 725 -3.41 3.20 18.14
CA LEU A 725 -3.45 1.81 18.57
C LEU A 725 -4.13 0.89 17.54
N LYS A 726 -5.19 1.37 16.89
CA LYS A 726 -5.85 0.64 15.81
C LYS A 726 -4.92 0.48 14.62
N GLU A 727 -4.25 1.55 14.19
CA GLU A 727 -3.26 1.56 13.11
C GLU A 727 -2.02 0.72 13.47
N PHE A 728 -1.68 0.57 14.75
CA PHE A 728 -0.70 -0.45 15.18
C PHE A 728 -1.20 -1.87 14.92
N VAL A 729 -2.43 -2.20 15.33
CA VAL A 729 -2.97 -3.56 15.17
C VAL A 729 -3.31 -3.87 13.72
N THR A 730 -3.53 -2.88 12.86
CA THR A 730 -3.97 -3.12 11.47
C THR A 730 -3.07 -2.54 10.39
N GLY A 731 -2.04 -1.79 10.74
CA GLY A 731 -1.14 -1.14 9.79
C GLY A 731 0.10 -1.99 9.54
N GLY A 732 0.40 -2.29 8.28
CA GLY A 732 1.54 -3.12 7.85
C GLY A 732 1.37 -4.62 8.11
N VAL A 733 0.57 -5.00 9.11
CA VAL A 733 0.29 -6.40 9.46
C VAL A 733 -1.20 -6.68 9.39
N ASN A 734 -1.54 -7.75 8.66
CA ASN A 734 -2.91 -8.23 8.53
C ASN A 734 -3.09 -9.51 9.32
N PHE A 735 -4.27 -9.67 9.92
CA PHE A 735 -4.64 -10.86 10.69
C PHE A 735 -5.71 -11.70 9.95
N PRO A 736 -5.41 -12.31 8.78
CA PRO A 736 -6.30 -13.27 8.15
C PRO A 736 -6.68 -14.38 9.13
N TRP A 737 -7.97 -14.70 9.21
CA TRP A 737 -8.46 -15.74 10.11
C TRP A 737 -7.76 -17.09 9.87
N THR A 738 -7.33 -17.37 8.64
CA THR A 738 -6.59 -18.60 8.28
C THR A 738 -5.23 -18.68 8.94
N LEU A 739 -4.50 -17.56 9.00
CA LEU A 739 -3.19 -17.48 9.66
C LEU A 739 -3.36 -17.50 11.18
N VAL A 740 -4.36 -16.80 11.72
CA VAL A 740 -4.69 -16.87 13.15
C VAL A 740 -5.04 -18.31 13.55
N ALA A 741 -5.87 -18.99 12.77
CA ALA A 741 -6.19 -20.40 12.99
C ALA A 741 -4.93 -21.29 12.90
N SER A 742 -4.04 -21.05 11.94
CA SER A 742 -2.76 -21.78 11.83
C SER A 742 -1.86 -21.57 13.05
N THR A 743 -1.77 -20.34 13.57
CA THR A 743 -1.04 -20.04 14.81
C THR A 743 -1.65 -20.79 16.00
N LEU A 744 -2.97 -20.82 16.12
CA LEU A 744 -3.67 -21.57 17.18
C LEU A 744 -3.45 -23.08 17.06
N LEU A 745 -3.45 -23.64 15.85
CA LEU A 745 -3.12 -25.06 15.61
C LEU A 745 -1.66 -25.36 15.98
N GLY A 746 -0.72 -24.46 15.67
CA GLY A 746 0.66 -24.57 16.12
C GLY A 746 0.79 -24.59 17.65
N ALA A 747 0.06 -23.71 18.33
CA ALA A 747 0.02 -23.70 19.80
C ALA A 747 -0.64 -24.98 20.38
N LEU A 748 -1.67 -25.49 19.71
CA LEU A 748 -2.33 -26.75 20.10
C LEU A 748 -1.35 -27.93 20.03
N LEU A 749 -0.53 -28.02 18.97
CA LEU A 749 0.51 -29.05 18.82
C LEU A 749 1.53 -29.04 19.97
N MET A 750 1.93 -27.86 20.44
CA MET A 750 2.84 -27.74 21.59
C MET A 750 2.22 -28.26 22.91
N THR A 751 0.89 -28.42 22.96
CA THR A 751 0.15 -28.89 24.14
C THR A 751 -0.37 -30.33 24.01
N THR A 752 0.05 -31.07 22.98
CA THR A 752 -0.44 -32.44 22.72
C THR A 752 -0.22 -33.41 23.90
N PRO A 753 0.84 -33.33 24.74
CA PRO A 753 0.98 -34.22 25.89
C PRO A 753 -0.09 -33.99 26.96
N LEU A 754 -0.53 -32.74 27.13
CA LEU A 754 -1.49 -32.35 28.16
C LEU A 754 -2.93 -32.69 27.74
N ILE A 755 -3.25 -32.52 26.45
CA ILE A 755 -4.62 -32.63 25.94
C ILE A 755 -4.89 -34.02 25.37
N ILE A 756 -3.93 -34.57 24.63
CA ILE A 756 -4.09 -35.78 23.81
C ILE A 756 -3.32 -36.96 24.42
N GLY A 757 -2.34 -36.70 25.28
CA GLY A 757 -1.54 -37.73 25.95
C GLY A 757 -0.39 -38.28 25.11
N THR A 758 0.08 -37.53 24.10
CA THR A 758 1.22 -37.92 23.26
C THR A 758 2.49 -38.09 24.09
N GLN A 759 3.28 -39.09 23.72
CA GLN A 759 4.57 -39.41 24.34
C GLN A 759 5.71 -39.21 23.34
N PRO A 760 6.96 -39.00 23.81
CA PRO A 760 8.12 -39.03 22.93
C PRO A 760 8.26 -40.38 22.20
N PRO A 761 8.74 -40.41 20.94
CA PRO A 761 9.25 -39.29 20.14
C PRO A 761 8.20 -38.41 19.44
N LEU A 762 6.94 -38.83 19.32
CA LEU A 762 5.90 -38.08 18.59
C LEU A 762 5.69 -36.66 19.15
N TYR A 763 5.60 -36.52 20.47
CA TYR A 763 5.49 -35.21 21.12
C TYR A 763 6.62 -34.24 20.72
N PHE A 764 7.86 -34.72 20.58
CA PHE A 764 8.97 -33.86 20.18
C PHE A 764 8.80 -33.34 18.76
N SER A 765 8.25 -34.17 17.86
CA SER A 765 7.87 -33.73 16.51
C SER A 765 6.77 -32.65 16.57
N ASP A 766 5.71 -32.87 17.35
CA ASP A 766 4.60 -31.93 17.49
C ASP A 766 5.06 -30.56 18.04
N HIS A 767 5.92 -30.57 19.06
CA HIS A 767 6.46 -29.36 19.66
C HIS A 767 7.32 -28.56 18.68
N VAL A 768 8.25 -29.23 17.99
CA VAL A 768 9.12 -28.59 16.99
C VAL A 768 8.26 -27.98 15.88
N LEU A 769 7.32 -28.75 15.34
CA LEU A 769 6.49 -28.28 14.24
C LEU A 769 5.50 -27.19 14.67
N GLY A 770 4.94 -27.29 15.89
CA GLY A 770 4.11 -26.24 16.47
C GLY A 770 4.82 -24.89 16.52
N CYS A 771 6.08 -24.86 16.97
CA CYS A 771 6.90 -23.66 16.98
C CYS A 771 7.15 -23.10 15.57
N LEU A 772 7.49 -23.97 14.62
CA LEU A 772 7.75 -23.57 13.23
C LEU A 772 6.48 -23.03 12.55
N ILE A 773 5.33 -23.64 12.79
CA ILE A 773 4.03 -23.19 12.26
C ILE A 773 3.67 -21.82 12.82
N ILE A 774 3.86 -21.58 14.12
CA ILE A 774 3.61 -20.25 14.72
C ILE A 774 4.51 -19.21 14.05
N MET A 775 5.81 -19.49 13.92
CA MET A 775 6.76 -18.58 13.28
C MET A 775 6.39 -18.28 11.83
N VAL A 776 6.07 -19.31 11.03
CA VAL A 776 5.66 -19.18 9.63
C VAL A 776 4.34 -18.41 9.51
N ALA A 777 3.33 -18.76 10.31
CA ALA A 777 2.01 -18.13 10.26
C ALA A 777 2.06 -16.66 10.67
N VAL A 778 2.78 -16.31 11.74
CA VAL A 778 2.94 -14.91 12.18
C VAL A 778 3.79 -14.11 11.21
N THR A 779 4.86 -14.69 10.65
CA THR A 779 5.65 -14.01 9.61
C THR A 779 4.79 -13.70 8.38
N ALA A 780 3.94 -14.64 7.96
CA ALA A 780 3.04 -14.47 6.83
C ALA A 780 1.88 -13.47 7.06
N MET A 781 1.73 -12.93 8.28
CA MET A 781 0.79 -11.85 8.57
C MET A 781 1.24 -10.52 7.95
N ALA A 782 2.55 -10.34 7.72
CA ALA A 782 3.05 -9.25 6.88
C ALA A 782 2.75 -9.55 5.40
N GLU A 783 2.05 -8.65 4.73
CA GLU A 783 1.61 -8.85 3.34
C GLU A 783 2.76 -9.09 2.37
N VAL A 784 3.84 -8.34 2.54
CA VAL A 784 5.05 -8.45 1.73
C VAL A 784 5.70 -9.83 1.76
N VAL A 785 5.49 -10.63 2.81
CA VAL A 785 6.04 -11.98 2.95
C VAL A 785 4.95 -13.04 3.12
N ARG A 786 3.70 -12.71 2.76
CA ARG A 786 2.57 -13.63 2.79
C ARG A 786 2.82 -14.99 2.10
N PRO A 787 3.58 -15.09 0.99
CA PRO A 787 3.91 -16.39 0.38
C PRO A 787 4.62 -17.38 1.32
N VAL A 788 5.25 -16.91 2.41
CA VAL A 788 5.87 -17.78 3.43
C VAL A 788 4.85 -18.75 4.03
N ARG A 789 3.54 -18.45 4.01
CA ARG A 789 2.49 -19.36 4.48
C ARG A 789 2.52 -20.74 3.79
N PHE A 790 3.03 -20.84 2.56
CA PHE A 790 3.10 -22.13 1.85
C PHE A 790 4.06 -23.13 2.51
N PHE A 791 5.00 -22.68 3.37
CA PHE A 791 5.77 -23.59 4.20
C PHE A 791 4.89 -24.43 5.13
N ASN A 792 3.75 -23.90 5.59
CA ASN A 792 2.79 -24.66 6.40
C ASN A 792 2.16 -25.83 5.65
N VAL A 793 2.15 -25.84 4.31
CA VAL A 793 1.72 -27.01 3.53
C VAL A 793 2.68 -28.17 3.73
N VAL A 794 3.99 -27.91 3.67
CA VAL A 794 5.03 -28.92 3.88
C VAL A 794 5.03 -29.39 5.34
N LEU A 795 4.93 -28.45 6.29
CA LEU A 795 4.86 -28.78 7.72
C LEU A 795 3.59 -29.58 8.05
N GLY A 796 2.43 -29.16 7.55
CA GLY A 796 1.16 -29.87 7.72
C GLY A 796 1.18 -31.27 7.12
N ALA A 797 1.82 -31.46 5.96
CA ALA A 797 2.00 -32.78 5.38
C ALA A 797 2.85 -33.70 6.26
N TRP A 798 3.91 -33.19 6.90
CA TRP A 798 4.68 -33.98 7.86
C TRP A 798 3.86 -34.36 9.08
N ILE A 799 3.08 -33.44 9.67
CA ILE A 799 2.21 -33.73 10.82
C ILE A 799 1.22 -34.85 10.50
N ALA A 800 0.64 -34.84 9.30
CA ALA A 800 -0.28 -35.90 8.91
C ALA A 800 0.39 -37.28 8.76
N VAL A 801 1.71 -37.31 8.53
CA VAL A 801 2.48 -38.54 8.32
C VAL A 801 3.20 -39.00 9.60
N SER A 802 3.62 -38.09 10.47
CA SER A 802 4.45 -38.39 11.64
C SER A 802 3.90 -39.46 12.59
N PRO A 803 2.59 -39.59 12.86
CA PRO A 803 2.06 -40.63 13.74
C PRO A 803 2.22 -42.05 13.20
N PHE A 804 2.41 -42.19 11.88
CA PHE A 804 2.65 -43.49 11.23
C PHE A 804 4.14 -43.86 11.17
N VAL A 805 5.02 -42.88 11.38
CA VAL A 805 6.48 -43.04 11.31
C VAL A 805 7.11 -43.07 12.71
N LEU A 806 6.55 -42.32 13.66
CA LEU A 806 7.05 -42.16 15.02
C LEU A 806 6.16 -42.88 16.03
N ALA A 807 6.78 -43.51 17.02
CA ALA A 807 6.07 -44.08 18.17
C ALA A 807 5.60 -42.98 19.14
N GLY A 808 4.66 -43.31 20.04
CA GLY A 808 4.23 -42.41 21.11
C GLY A 808 2.85 -41.78 20.93
N GLY A 809 2.10 -42.15 19.88
CA GLY A 809 0.71 -41.75 19.68
C GLY A 809 -0.27 -42.93 19.80
N GLU A 810 -1.32 -42.77 20.63
CA GLU A 810 -2.50 -43.64 20.59
C GLU A 810 -3.41 -43.27 19.41
N THR A 811 -4.47 -44.04 19.15
CA THR A 811 -5.43 -43.77 18.05
C THR A 811 -5.97 -42.33 18.06
N LYS A 812 -6.17 -41.74 19.25
CA LYS A 812 -6.61 -40.34 19.39
C LYS A 812 -5.56 -39.34 18.88
N ALA A 813 -4.27 -39.59 19.12
CA ALA A 813 -3.18 -38.77 18.62
C ALA A 813 -3.05 -38.86 17.11
N ILE A 814 -3.13 -40.07 16.54
CA ILE A 814 -3.09 -40.27 15.09
C ILE A 814 -4.21 -39.47 14.41
N VAL A 815 -5.44 -39.56 14.91
CA VAL A 815 -6.58 -38.83 14.35
C VAL A 815 -6.39 -37.32 14.50
N ALA A 816 -5.91 -36.85 15.65
CA ALA A 816 -5.66 -35.43 15.90
C ALA A 816 -4.60 -34.87 14.94
N ASP A 817 -3.43 -35.49 14.83
CA ASP A 817 -2.32 -35.01 14.00
C ASP A 817 -2.69 -35.05 12.51
N VAL A 818 -3.34 -36.12 12.04
CA VAL A 818 -3.84 -36.18 10.65
C VAL A 818 -4.83 -35.03 10.39
N THR A 819 -5.74 -34.77 11.32
CA THR A 819 -6.74 -33.70 11.17
C THR A 819 -6.08 -32.32 11.18
N ILE A 820 -5.14 -32.07 12.10
CA ILE A 820 -4.40 -30.81 12.21
C ILE A 820 -3.54 -30.59 10.97
N GLY A 821 -2.81 -31.61 10.51
CA GLY A 821 -1.96 -31.55 9.33
C GLY A 821 -2.74 -31.22 8.06
N LEU A 822 -3.88 -31.90 7.83
CA LEU A 822 -4.77 -31.60 6.71
C LEU A 822 -5.40 -30.21 6.82
N ALA A 823 -5.83 -29.79 8.02
CA ALA A 823 -6.37 -28.46 8.25
C ALA A 823 -5.34 -27.36 7.93
N LEU A 824 -4.07 -27.53 8.33
CA LEU A 824 -2.99 -26.59 8.02
C LEU A 824 -2.74 -26.45 6.51
N ILE A 825 -2.78 -27.56 5.77
CA ILE A 825 -2.68 -27.52 4.30
C ILE A 825 -3.83 -26.70 3.73
N VAL A 826 -5.07 -26.99 4.12
CA VAL A 826 -6.26 -26.29 3.61
C VAL A 826 -6.24 -24.81 3.98
N LEU A 827 -5.87 -24.45 5.21
CA LEU A 827 -5.81 -23.06 5.68
C LEU A 827 -4.70 -22.24 4.98
N SER A 828 -3.68 -22.89 4.42
CA SER A 828 -2.54 -22.21 3.78
C SER A 828 -2.73 -21.91 2.29
N LEU A 829 -3.79 -22.45 1.67
CA LEU A 829 -4.07 -22.28 0.23
C LEU A 829 -4.84 -20.98 -0.13
N PRO A 830 -5.85 -20.51 0.65
CA PRO A 830 -6.60 -19.29 0.33
C PRO A 830 -5.71 -18.05 0.31
N ARG A 831 -5.99 -17.13 -0.63
CA ARG A 831 -5.19 -15.90 -0.82
C ARG A 831 -5.31 -14.87 0.32
N GLY A 832 -6.38 -14.96 1.12
CA GLY A 832 -6.64 -14.05 2.23
C GLY A 832 -6.94 -12.64 1.73
N THR A 833 -7.65 -11.84 2.53
CA THR A 833 -7.96 -10.45 2.18
C THR A 833 -6.67 -9.64 2.07
N ARG A 834 -6.47 -8.97 0.92
CA ARG A 834 -5.38 -8.02 0.73
C ARG A 834 -5.82 -6.64 1.21
N SER A 835 -4.92 -5.87 1.83
CA SER A 835 -5.18 -4.46 2.12
C SER A 835 -5.18 -3.62 0.83
N ASP A 836 -5.78 -2.42 0.90
CA ASP A 836 -5.71 -1.40 -0.16
C ASP A 836 -4.30 -0.77 -0.26
N GLN A 837 -3.27 -1.38 0.35
CA GLN A 837 -1.90 -0.89 0.34
C GLN A 837 -1.10 -1.50 -0.82
N HIS A 838 -0.19 -0.67 -1.34
CA HIS A 838 0.73 -1.04 -2.41
C HIS A 838 2.18 -0.92 -1.95
N TYR A 839 3.02 -1.80 -2.49
CA TYR A 839 4.42 -2.04 -2.13
C TYR A 839 5.33 -1.91 -3.37
N GLY A 840 4.91 -1.06 -4.32
CA GLY A 840 5.56 -0.84 -5.61
C GLY A 840 5.64 -2.12 -6.44
N GLY A 841 6.81 -2.38 -7.04
CA GLY A 841 7.02 -3.57 -7.87
C GLY A 841 6.85 -4.91 -7.15
N TRP A 842 6.75 -4.92 -5.81
CA TRP A 842 6.56 -6.15 -5.02
C TRP A 842 5.13 -6.67 -5.03
N ASP A 843 4.17 -5.84 -5.43
CA ASP A 843 2.74 -6.22 -5.48
C ASP A 843 2.48 -7.50 -6.29
N ARG A 844 3.31 -7.77 -7.31
CA ARG A 844 3.23 -8.97 -8.14
C ARG A 844 3.63 -10.25 -7.39
N ALA A 845 4.42 -10.13 -6.33
CA ALA A 845 4.89 -11.24 -5.51
C ALA A 845 3.97 -11.52 -4.30
N ILE A 846 3.02 -10.63 -4.00
CA ILE A 846 2.06 -10.80 -2.92
C ILE A 846 0.97 -11.77 -3.40
N VAL A 847 0.74 -12.85 -2.65
CA VAL A 847 -0.14 -13.97 -3.02
C VAL A 847 -1.22 -14.22 -1.99
#